data_AF-A0A5C4TFV1-F1
#
_entry.id   AF-A0A5C4TFV1-F1
#
_cell.length_a   1.000
_cell.length_b   1.000
_cell.length_c   1.000
_cell.angle_alpha   90.00
_cell.angle_beta   90.00
_cell.angle_gamma   90.00
#
_symmetry.space_group_name_H-M   'P 1'
#
loop_
_entity.id
_entity.type
_entity.pdbx_description
1 polymer ?
#
loop_
_entity_poly.entity_id
_entity_poly.type
_entity_poly.pdbx_seq_one_letter_code
_entity_poly.pdbx_strand_id
1 'polypeptide(L)'
;MDDNHVKMTGRSAEETQIGRNGTISRRAVLTSLGMAGAAVIGSSLGSTHANAASVLESVYGDKAKKPDKPPKEPQLMDCCNTAVLKSVLDLLAAPKTIDTLYILQGYHAIMDYGGGLFYWNPGKPKSEHNGGTVISPTVPWDGSRADLSNFLLGVGETQPNGLGCFCRPELECYPVQMFGAIADWDGTTGFDNRLVIETTVKSVYKTVIPKGDYGVGAAGSIFIQGYTGKRIEGEGTLHKMGRKGIFSFNTCTDIAISGISMDGQIVRDEVEGGNIWDGTRPALNYAFAVSFANCHHCEVSGTRIYDFAWDGLVAQGTVAVGGETATLSTEIVFRNNRISSIRGSQIWLKAVHGADISRNKLYNPTDFAQKANAVFLVEWCEEVTVAHNRMNFIGDNAVGIGEMLNNNAFARNKRITVDHNLIKTTRYHSILVAQGEDIDVTHNIIHEAGAKSIMPGNNSVVLTAAITIMAGGVSPSNARVSVRGNTIRDPYEYGIYGFDRPGTSYAASSEDICIEGNTITGAGKLPATTRLASGGILTQFQKAVKIGSNVIDYITGDGIRVFGDAVISGNVLSQLIGLGINVPADTIWGNTDLSSALTFNIVRDATRTGISVAGRDQITLTGNTTIRCGRDVNPGTENITTATQYAGISTYNVKFVQSGGNQMRECGSSGFVSRLCDYVHDTGSTMSENGQVFTVNNLRSGAYLEGSATRLVKASFLLPQGDGGTTQYYPIRILYADPSAVAVDGRFTNHTGASLGVNAKSLINIP
;
A
#
# COMPACT_ATOMS: atom_id res chain seq x y z
N MET A 1 4.58 23.14 46.41
CA MET A 1 3.94 22.25 47.40
C MET A 1 4.57 20.87 47.24
N ASP A 2 5.88 20.77 47.49
CA ASP A 2 6.47 20.57 48.82
C ASP A 2 5.62 19.63 49.69
N ASP A 3 6.13 18.54 50.28
CA ASP A 3 7.49 18.40 50.76
C ASP A 3 7.83 16.97 51.24
N ASN A 4 9.14 16.70 51.24
CA ASN A 4 9.94 15.92 52.19
C ASN A 4 10.17 14.39 52.05
N HIS A 5 11.33 14.07 51.43
CA HIS A 5 12.60 13.63 52.07
C HIS A 5 12.54 12.84 53.40
N VAL A 6 13.36 11.81 53.67
CA VAL A 6 14.82 11.89 53.92
C VAL A 6 15.48 10.48 53.94
N LYS A 7 16.70 10.40 53.37
CA LYS A 7 17.75 9.36 53.45
C LYS A 7 18.37 9.24 54.85
N MET A 8 19.03 8.12 55.16
CA MET A 8 20.36 7.96 55.83
C MET A 8 20.47 6.48 56.29
N THR A 9 21.57 5.72 56.32
CA THR A 9 23.04 5.87 56.14
C THR A 9 23.63 4.44 56.19
N GLY A 10 24.83 4.20 55.64
CA GLY A 10 25.40 2.85 55.46
C GLY A 10 26.42 2.33 56.50
N ARG A 11 27.19 1.32 56.03
CA ARG A 11 28.25 0.46 56.65
C ARG A 11 27.69 -0.74 57.44
N SER A 12 28.20 -1.97 57.36
CA SER A 12 29.59 -2.47 57.19
C SER A 12 29.67 -3.84 56.48
N ALA A 13 30.91 -4.30 56.24
CA ALA A 13 31.35 -5.47 55.48
C ALA A 13 31.05 -6.87 56.10
N GLU A 14 31.39 -7.87 55.28
CA GLU A 14 31.64 -9.32 55.53
C GLU A 14 30.53 -10.35 55.27
N GLU A 15 30.79 -11.15 54.23
CA GLU A 15 30.55 -12.59 54.01
C GLU A 15 29.16 -13.17 54.38
N THR A 16 28.42 -13.83 53.49
CA THR A 16 28.73 -15.20 53.05
C THR A 16 27.84 -15.60 51.86
N GLN A 17 28.40 -16.43 50.97
CA GLN A 17 27.76 -17.15 49.85
C GLN A 17 26.37 -17.74 50.17
N ILE A 18 25.48 -17.77 49.17
CA ILE A 18 24.90 -18.97 48.53
C ILE A 18 24.00 -18.50 47.35
N GLY A 19 24.50 -18.69 46.13
CA GLY A 19 23.78 -18.37 44.89
C GLY A 19 22.72 -19.43 44.56
N ARG A 20 21.50 -18.98 44.27
CA ARG A 20 20.43 -19.79 43.67
C ARG A 20 20.62 -19.88 42.16
N ASN A 21 20.68 -21.12 41.67
CA ASN A 21 20.69 -21.54 40.27
C ASN A 21 19.56 -20.92 39.45
N GLY A 22 19.92 -20.04 38.50
CA GLY A 22 19.09 -19.72 37.34
C GLY A 22 19.50 -20.60 36.16
N THR A 23 18.65 -21.53 35.77
CA THR A 23 18.83 -22.39 34.60
C THR A 23 18.92 -21.57 33.31
N ILE A 24 20.08 -21.61 32.68
CA ILE A 24 20.34 -21.08 31.32
C ILE A 24 19.58 -21.96 30.32
N SER A 25 18.85 -21.36 29.37
CA SER A 25 18.09 -22.12 28.38
C SER A 25 19.03 -22.89 27.44
N ARG A 26 18.64 -24.10 27.02
CA ARG A 26 19.40 -24.94 26.05
C ARG A 26 19.76 -24.18 24.75
N ARG A 27 18.97 -23.16 24.38
CA ARG A 27 19.23 -22.31 23.21
C ARG A 27 20.44 -21.38 23.43
N ALA A 28 20.59 -20.82 24.64
CA ALA A 28 21.76 -20.01 24.99
C ALA A 28 23.04 -20.87 25.13
N VAL A 29 22.91 -22.13 25.56
CA VAL A 29 24.03 -23.09 25.63
C VAL A 29 24.47 -23.56 24.23
N LEU A 30 23.52 -23.78 23.31
CA LEU A 30 23.83 -24.13 21.92
C LEU A 30 24.43 -22.96 21.13
N THR A 31 23.98 -21.73 21.37
CA THR A 31 24.58 -20.53 20.76
C THR A 31 25.98 -20.23 21.33
N SER A 32 26.24 -20.52 22.62
CA SER A 32 27.59 -20.41 23.17
C SER A 32 28.53 -21.51 22.67
N LEU A 33 28.04 -22.74 22.44
CA LEU A 33 28.86 -23.83 21.90
C LEU A 33 29.13 -23.69 20.40
N GLY A 34 28.20 -23.13 19.62
CA GLY A 34 28.39 -22.85 18.19
C GLY A 34 29.43 -21.76 17.89
N MET A 35 29.69 -20.86 18.86
CA MET A 35 30.79 -19.88 18.76
C MET A 35 32.04 -20.27 19.56
N ALA A 36 31.93 -21.09 20.61
CA ALA A 36 33.07 -21.49 21.44
C ALA A 36 33.76 -22.80 21.02
N GLY A 37 33.21 -23.55 20.06
CA GLY A 37 33.73 -24.87 19.66
C GLY A 37 35.18 -24.85 19.13
N ALA A 38 35.66 -23.73 18.60
CA ALA A 38 37.06 -23.57 18.21
C ALA A 38 37.98 -23.10 19.37
N ALA A 39 37.43 -22.43 20.38
CA ALA A 39 38.21 -21.82 21.46
C ALA A 39 38.49 -22.79 22.64
N VAL A 40 37.59 -23.74 22.92
CA VAL A 40 37.73 -24.61 24.12
C VAL A 40 38.73 -25.76 23.93
N ILE A 41 39.09 -26.12 22.70
CA ILE A 41 40.02 -27.25 22.45
C ILE A 41 41.49 -26.84 22.70
N GLY A 42 41.81 -25.54 22.76
CA GLY A 42 43.18 -25.05 22.94
C GLY A 42 43.67 -24.94 24.39
N SER A 43 42.80 -24.98 25.40
CA SER A 43 43.18 -24.67 26.80
C SER A 43 42.88 -25.78 27.81
N SER A 44 42.20 -26.86 27.43
CA SER A 44 42.01 -28.01 28.31
C SER A 44 42.06 -29.31 27.51
N LEU A 45 43.27 -29.85 27.32
CA LEU A 45 43.60 -31.28 27.32
C LEU A 45 45.06 -31.43 26.91
N GLY A 46 45.89 -31.81 27.87
CA GLY A 46 47.27 -32.18 27.62
C GLY A 46 47.34 -33.33 26.60
N SER A 47 48.31 -33.21 25.70
CA SER A 47 48.89 -34.25 24.85
C SER A 47 48.37 -35.68 25.10
N THR A 48 47.29 -36.09 24.44
CA THR A 48 47.03 -37.48 24.03
C THR A 48 45.85 -37.52 23.04
N HIS A 49 46.12 -38.06 21.85
CA HIS A 49 45.23 -38.44 20.74
C HIS A 49 43.72 -38.21 20.95
N ALA A 50 43.19 -37.08 20.46
CA ALA A 50 41.77 -36.94 20.18
C ALA A 50 41.48 -37.52 18.79
N ASN A 51 40.71 -38.62 18.73
CA ASN A 51 40.31 -39.25 17.47
C ASN A 51 39.37 -38.31 16.69
N ALA A 52 39.56 -38.21 15.37
CA ALA A 52 38.79 -37.32 14.49
C ALA A 52 37.26 -37.50 14.60
N ALA A 53 36.80 -38.71 14.96
CA ALA A 53 35.39 -39.04 15.19
C ALA A 53 34.72 -38.23 16.32
N SER A 54 35.43 -37.92 17.42
CA SER A 54 34.82 -37.21 18.57
C SER A 54 34.67 -35.70 18.32
N VAL A 55 35.47 -35.14 17.41
CA VAL A 55 35.38 -33.73 17.01
C VAL A 55 34.17 -33.51 16.10
N LEU A 56 33.89 -34.46 15.19
CA LEU A 56 32.76 -34.42 14.27
C LEU A 56 31.39 -34.42 15.00
N GLU A 57 31.20 -35.27 16.00
CA GLU A 57 29.95 -35.33 16.79
C GLU A 57 29.71 -34.07 17.63
N SER A 58 30.78 -33.48 18.19
CA SER A 58 30.67 -32.28 19.04
C SER A 58 30.40 -30.97 18.27
N VAL A 59 30.82 -30.89 17.01
CA VAL A 59 30.73 -29.67 16.18
C VAL A 59 29.53 -29.70 15.24
N TYR A 60 29.14 -30.87 14.72
CA TYR A 60 28.13 -30.97 13.65
C TYR A 60 26.85 -31.74 14.00
N GLY A 61 26.81 -32.48 15.11
CA GLY A 61 25.62 -33.15 15.61
C GLY A 61 25.12 -34.36 14.80
N ASP A 62 24.44 -35.27 15.48
CA ASP A 62 24.15 -36.65 15.06
C ASP A 62 23.01 -36.82 14.01
N LYS A 63 22.72 -35.78 13.21
CA LYS A 63 21.58 -35.76 12.27
C LYS A 63 21.87 -35.23 10.87
N ALA A 64 23.09 -35.41 10.37
CA ALA A 64 23.30 -35.38 8.92
C ALA A 64 22.41 -36.48 8.28
N LYS A 65 21.38 -36.07 7.53
CA LYS A 65 20.47 -36.99 6.82
C LYS A 65 21.28 -37.94 5.93
N LYS A 66 21.10 -39.25 6.12
CA LYS A 66 21.57 -40.27 5.17
C LYS A 66 20.91 -40.01 3.80
N PRO A 67 21.67 -39.83 2.71
CA PRO A 67 21.10 -39.78 1.37
C PRO A 67 20.62 -41.18 0.93
N ASP A 68 19.44 -41.27 0.33
CA ASP A 68 18.77 -42.50 -0.13
C ASP A 68 19.44 -43.19 -1.36
N LYS A 69 20.66 -42.80 -1.72
CA LYS A 69 21.50 -43.54 -2.67
C LYS A 69 22.96 -43.44 -2.21
N PRO A 70 23.71 -44.56 -2.19
CA PRO A 70 25.11 -44.54 -1.75
C PRO A 70 25.92 -43.63 -2.67
N PRO A 71 26.66 -42.65 -2.14
CA PRO A 71 27.69 -41.96 -2.90
C PRO A 71 28.68 -42.99 -3.43
N LYS A 72 29.03 -42.90 -4.71
CA LYS A 72 30.21 -43.60 -5.22
C LYS A 72 31.44 -42.92 -4.61
N GLU A 73 32.17 -43.71 -3.82
CA GLU A 73 33.47 -43.47 -3.18
C GLU A 73 33.50 -42.74 -1.81
N PRO A 74 34.35 -43.19 -0.87
CA PRO A 74 34.33 -42.76 0.53
C PRO A 74 35.19 -41.50 0.75
N GLN A 75 34.60 -40.37 1.15
CA GLN A 75 35.35 -39.12 1.41
C GLN A 75 35.24 -38.64 2.86
N LEU A 76 35.60 -39.50 3.81
CA LEU A 76 36.22 -39.06 5.06
C LEU A 76 37.18 -40.18 5.46
N MET A 77 38.43 -40.08 5.00
CA MET A 77 39.48 -41.00 5.47
C MET A 77 39.68 -40.80 6.98
N ASP A 78 40.09 -41.86 7.66
CA ASP A 78 40.45 -41.89 9.06
C ASP A 78 41.68 -40.98 9.29
N CYS A 79 41.46 -39.68 9.54
CA CYS A 79 42.53 -38.69 9.67
C CYS A 79 43.29 -38.89 10.99
N CYS A 80 44.51 -39.42 10.93
CA CYS A 80 45.35 -39.61 12.12
C CYS A 80 46.10 -38.35 12.58
N ASN A 81 46.16 -37.28 11.75
CA ASN A 81 46.91 -36.06 12.05
C ASN A 81 46.05 -34.79 12.00
N THR A 82 46.23 -33.89 12.96
CA THR A 82 45.53 -32.59 13.06
C THR A 82 46.53 -31.45 13.15
N ALA A 83 46.35 -30.40 12.34
CA ALA A 83 47.16 -29.19 12.38
C ALA A 83 46.27 -27.97 12.70
N VAL A 84 46.56 -27.27 13.80
CA VAL A 84 45.85 -26.04 14.19
C VAL A 84 46.62 -24.84 13.65
N LEU A 85 45.93 -24.01 12.85
CA LEU A 85 46.48 -22.86 12.15
C LEU A 85 45.75 -21.59 12.56
N LYS A 86 46.43 -20.44 12.55
CA LYS A 86 45.80 -19.17 12.97
C LYS A 86 44.92 -18.56 11.87
N SER A 87 45.27 -18.79 10.61
CA SER A 87 44.62 -18.11 9.46
C SER A 87 44.66 -18.89 8.15
N VAL A 88 43.97 -18.36 7.14
CA VAL A 88 44.10 -18.82 5.74
C VAL A 88 45.51 -18.61 5.21
N LEU A 89 46.22 -17.56 5.62
CA LEU A 89 47.61 -17.34 5.20
C LEU A 89 48.51 -18.49 5.65
N ASP A 90 48.34 -18.97 6.88
CA ASP A 90 49.08 -20.13 7.41
C ASP A 90 48.68 -21.43 6.68
N LEU A 91 47.42 -21.55 6.25
CA LEU A 91 46.92 -22.69 5.47
C LEU A 91 47.64 -22.81 4.12
N LEU A 92 47.90 -21.71 3.43
CA LEU A 92 48.62 -21.72 2.15
C LEU A 92 50.06 -22.25 2.30
N ALA A 93 50.71 -21.92 3.42
CA ALA A 93 52.04 -22.38 3.78
C ALA A 93 52.08 -23.81 4.34
N ALA A 94 50.92 -24.38 4.70
CA ALA A 94 50.85 -25.71 5.29
C ALA A 94 51.28 -26.81 4.30
N PRO A 95 51.83 -27.94 4.80
CA PRO A 95 52.06 -29.14 4.00
C PRO A 95 50.75 -29.59 3.33
N LYS A 96 50.83 -30.20 2.15
CA LYS A 96 49.67 -30.56 1.31
C LYS A 96 49.45 -32.07 1.35
N THR A 97 48.93 -32.57 2.47
CA THR A 97 48.85 -34.01 2.78
C THR A 97 47.41 -34.45 2.93
N ILE A 98 47.04 -35.58 2.34
CA ILE A 98 45.65 -36.10 2.35
C ILE A 98 45.21 -36.62 3.73
N ASP A 99 46.15 -37.02 4.59
CA ASP A 99 45.88 -37.60 5.91
C ASP A 99 45.85 -36.58 7.07
N THR A 100 45.88 -35.28 6.76
CA THR A 100 45.88 -34.20 7.76
C THR A 100 44.58 -33.41 7.71
N LEU A 101 43.96 -33.23 8.86
CA LEU A 101 42.86 -32.28 9.05
C LEU A 101 43.43 -30.93 9.54
N TYR A 102 43.12 -29.86 8.82
CA TYR A 102 43.56 -28.51 9.17
C TYR A 102 42.42 -27.77 9.89
N ILE A 103 42.69 -27.24 11.07
CA ILE A 103 41.74 -26.47 11.86
C ILE A 103 42.19 -25.03 11.91
N LEU A 104 41.47 -24.14 11.24
CA LEU A 104 41.73 -22.70 11.29
C LEU A 104 41.01 -22.09 12.48
N GLN A 105 41.73 -21.28 13.28
CA GLN A 105 41.15 -20.49 14.37
C GLN A 105 40.29 -19.34 13.82
N GLY A 106 40.80 -18.60 12.85
CA GLY A 106 40.07 -17.55 12.13
C GLY A 106 40.39 -17.54 10.65
N TYR A 107 39.66 -16.74 9.89
CA TYR A 107 40.02 -16.47 8.49
C TYR A 107 41.29 -15.60 8.43
N HIS A 108 41.34 -14.57 9.28
CA HIS A 108 42.45 -13.63 9.45
C HIS A 108 43.20 -13.93 10.76
N ALA A 109 44.52 -13.73 10.80
CA ALA A 109 45.39 -14.20 11.90
C ALA A 109 45.13 -13.62 13.30
N ILE A 110 44.38 -12.52 13.40
CA ILE A 110 44.06 -11.82 14.66
C ILE A 110 42.57 -12.00 15.03
N MET A 111 41.79 -12.67 14.18
CA MET A 111 40.36 -12.89 14.40
C MET A 111 40.09 -14.30 14.88
N ASP A 112 39.08 -14.47 15.73
CA ASP A 112 38.63 -15.74 16.28
C ASP A 112 37.38 -16.28 15.55
N TYR A 113 37.07 -15.74 14.37
CA TYR A 113 35.92 -16.12 13.54
C TYR A 113 36.32 -16.35 12.08
N GLY A 114 35.45 -17.06 11.34
CA GLY A 114 35.67 -17.38 9.93
C GLY A 114 36.60 -18.57 9.65
N GLY A 115 37.16 -19.18 10.71
CA GLY A 115 37.98 -20.39 10.64
C GLY A 115 37.16 -21.66 10.36
N GLY A 116 37.63 -22.79 10.89
CA GLY A 116 36.99 -24.11 10.77
C GLY A 116 37.85 -25.15 10.06
N LEU A 117 37.22 -26.27 9.70
CA LEU A 117 37.91 -27.45 9.16
C LEU A 117 38.21 -27.33 7.67
N PHE A 118 39.40 -27.79 7.28
CA PHE A 118 39.84 -27.97 5.90
C PHE A 118 40.60 -29.30 5.75
N TYR A 119 40.57 -29.86 4.55
CA TYR A 119 41.38 -31.01 4.15
C TYR A 119 42.00 -30.77 2.77
N TRP A 120 43.10 -31.46 2.47
CA TRP A 120 43.73 -31.37 1.16
C TRP A 120 43.07 -32.34 0.17
N ASN A 121 42.53 -31.81 -0.94
CA ASN A 121 42.00 -32.60 -2.04
C ASN A 121 42.92 -32.47 -3.27
N PRO A 122 43.76 -33.48 -3.58
CA PRO A 122 44.69 -33.42 -4.71
C PRO A 122 44.00 -33.44 -6.08
N GLY A 123 42.74 -33.89 -6.15
CA GLY A 123 41.96 -33.95 -7.40
C GLY A 123 41.11 -32.71 -7.68
N LYS A 124 40.99 -31.78 -6.71
CA LYS A 124 40.18 -30.57 -6.88
C LYS A 124 40.86 -29.62 -7.88
N PRO A 125 40.18 -29.19 -8.96
CA PRO A 125 40.76 -28.22 -9.89
C PRO A 125 41.02 -26.87 -9.22
N LYS A 126 42.18 -26.28 -9.50
CA LYS A 126 42.55 -24.96 -8.97
C LYS A 126 41.72 -23.82 -9.55
N SER A 127 41.16 -24.02 -10.75
CA SER A 127 40.17 -23.12 -11.35
C SER A 127 38.88 -22.98 -10.54
N GLU A 128 38.62 -23.88 -9.58
CA GLU A 128 37.48 -23.78 -8.67
C GLU A 128 37.78 -22.98 -7.39
N HIS A 129 38.94 -22.32 -7.31
CA HIS A 129 39.27 -21.42 -6.20
C HIS A 129 38.16 -20.38 -5.98
N ASN A 130 37.76 -20.19 -4.72
CA ASN A 130 36.84 -19.14 -4.29
C ASN A 130 37.21 -18.50 -2.94
N GLY A 131 38.41 -18.82 -2.43
CA GLY A 131 39.01 -18.27 -1.22
C GLY A 131 38.35 -18.67 0.11
N GLY A 132 37.17 -19.29 0.12
CA GLY A 132 36.46 -19.65 1.36
C GLY A 132 36.18 -21.15 1.55
N THR A 133 35.68 -21.82 0.51
CA THR A 133 35.37 -23.27 0.54
C THR A 133 36.36 -24.09 -0.27
N VAL A 134 36.93 -23.50 -1.32
CA VAL A 134 37.98 -24.10 -2.14
C VAL A 134 39.11 -23.09 -2.25
N ILE A 135 40.28 -23.46 -1.75
CA ILE A 135 41.45 -22.59 -1.67
C ILE A 135 42.62 -23.28 -2.38
N SER A 136 42.89 -22.81 -3.60
CA SER A 136 44.14 -23.11 -4.29
C SER A 136 45.34 -22.48 -3.57
N PRO A 137 46.40 -23.25 -3.28
CA PRO A 137 47.60 -22.74 -2.61
C PRO A 137 48.49 -21.87 -3.49
N THR A 138 48.17 -21.75 -4.79
CA THR A 138 48.96 -20.99 -5.77
C THR A 138 48.32 -19.67 -6.17
N VAL A 139 47.17 -19.31 -5.58
CA VAL A 139 46.64 -17.94 -5.61
C VAL A 139 47.39 -17.13 -4.54
N PRO A 140 48.05 -16.02 -4.93
CA PRO A 140 48.73 -15.15 -3.98
C PRO A 140 47.77 -14.57 -2.94
N TRP A 141 48.24 -14.51 -1.69
CA TRP A 141 47.53 -13.88 -0.58
C TRP A 141 48.53 -13.43 0.47
N ASP A 142 48.46 -12.17 0.88
CA ASP A 142 49.33 -11.62 1.93
C ASP A 142 48.63 -11.52 3.30
N GLY A 143 47.35 -11.91 3.38
CA GLY A 143 46.53 -11.79 4.59
C GLY A 143 45.96 -10.39 4.83
N SER A 144 46.20 -9.43 3.94
CA SER A 144 45.76 -8.05 4.10
C SER A 144 44.33 -7.83 3.59
N ARG A 145 43.60 -6.92 4.23
CA ARG A 145 42.23 -6.57 3.79
C ARG A 145 42.19 -6.03 2.36
N ALA A 146 43.23 -5.33 1.92
CA ALA A 146 43.29 -4.68 0.61
C ALA A 146 43.30 -5.71 -0.53
N ASP A 147 44.03 -6.83 -0.35
CA ASP A 147 44.18 -7.84 -1.39
C ASP A 147 43.06 -8.89 -1.39
N LEU A 148 42.13 -8.86 -0.41
CA LEU A 148 41.13 -9.94 -0.21
C LEU A 148 40.28 -10.14 -1.44
N SER A 149 39.98 -9.03 -2.12
CA SER A 149 39.23 -9.04 -3.36
C SER A 149 39.90 -9.84 -4.48
N ASN A 150 41.21 -9.67 -4.67
CA ASN A 150 41.99 -10.38 -5.66
C ASN A 150 42.07 -11.87 -5.32
N PHE A 151 42.32 -12.19 -4.05
CA PHE A 151 42.39 -13.56 -3.58
C PHE A 151 41.07 -14.31 -3.84
N LEU A 152 39.94 -13.78 -3.40
CA LEU A 152 38.62 -14.41 -3.62
C LEU A 152 38.30 -14.67 -5.10
N LEU A 153 38.81 -13.82 -6.00
CA LEU A 153 38.63 -13.91 -7.45
C LEU A 153 39.68 -14.81 -8.14
N GLY A 154 40.62 -15.39 -7.39
CA GLY A 154 41.70 -16.22 -7.95
C GLY A 154 42.72 -15.43 -8.77
N VAL A 155 42.80 -14.10 -8.58
CA VAL A 155 43.72 -13.24 -9.32
C VAL A 155 45.16 -13.64 -9.00
N GLY A 156 45.95 -13.83 -10.04
CA GLY A 156 47.34 -14.28 -9.90
C GLY A 156 47.52 -15.79 -9.75
N GLU A 157 46.48 -16.61 -9.94
CA GLU A 157 46.62 -18.07 -10.02
C GLU A 157 47.69 -18.45 -11.06
N THR A 158 48.78 -19.05 -10.58
CA THR A 158 49.95 -19.41 -11.42
C THR A 158 49.82 -20.77 -12.09
N GLN A 159 48.85 -21.58 -11.67
CA GLN A 159 48.59 -22.94 -12.18
C GLN A 159 47.08 -23.17 -12.42
N PRO A 160 46.43 -22.41 -13.32
CA PRO A 160 44.97 -22.45 -13.50
C PRO A 160 44.42 -23.79 -14.01
N ASN A 161 45.24 -24.56 -14.74
CA ASN A 161 44.91 -25.92 -15.19
C ASN A 161 45.38 -27.00 -14.20
N GLY A 162 45.97 -26.61 -13.08
CA GLY A 162 46.49 -27.52 -12.07
C GLY A 162 45.40 -28.11 -11.18
N LEU A 163 45.75 -29.17 -10.47
CA LEU A 163 44.91 -29.81 -9.46
C LEU A 163 45.53 -29.62 -8.06
N GLY A 164 44.70 -29.78 -7.03
CA GLY A 164 45.09 -29.71 -5.64
C GLY A 164 44.63 -28.42 -4.96
N CYS A 165 43.65 -28.54 -4.08
CA CYS A 165 43.16 -27.42 -3.26
C CYS A 165 42.91 -27.87 -1.82
N PHE A 166 42.97 -26.90 -0.90
CA PHE A 166 42.35 -27.07 0.41
C PHE A 166 40.84 -26.89 0.26
N CYS A 167 40.08 -27.84 0.80
CA CYS A 167 38.63 -27.86 0.72
C CYS A 167 38.03 -27.83 2.12
N ARG A 168 37.02 -26.99 2.29
CA ARG A 168 36.14 -27.04 3.45
C ARG A 168 35.11 -28.16 3.25
N PRO A 169 34.79 -28.97 4.28
CA PRO A 169 33.68 -29.91 4.21
C PRO A 169 32.36 -29.21 3.84
N GLU A 170 31.44 -29.96 3.21
CA GLU A 170 30.11 -29.44 2.92
C GLU A 170 29.35 -29.14 4.22
N LEU A 171 28.78 -27.94 4.32
CA LEU A 171 28.03 -27.46 5.46
C LEU A 171 26.61 -27.08 5.02
N GLU A 172 25.66 -27.15 5.95
CA GLU A 172 24.29 -26.70 5.69
C GLU A 172 24.21 -25.18 5.47
N CYS A 173 25.14 -24.41 6.05
CA CYS A 173 25.17 -22.96 5.94
C CYS A 173 26.60 -22.41 6.07
N TYR A 174 26.87 -21.27 5.42
CA TYR A 174 28.18 -20.65 5.40
C TYR A 174 28.08 -19.18 5.85
N PRO A 175 28.53 -18.86 7.08
CA PRO A 175 28.77 -17.49 7.51
C PRO A 175 29.72 -16.76 6.56
N VAL A 176 29.40 -15.52 6.19
CA VAL A 176 30.26 -14.68 5.32
C VAL A 176 31.67 -14.47 5.87
N GLN A 177 31.84 -14.63 7.18
CA GLN A 177 33.14 -14.64 7.86
C GLN A 177 34.07 -15.76 7.36
N MET A 178 33.53 -16.89 6.88
CA MET A 178 34.32 -17.98 6.28
C MET A 178 34.94 -17.63 4.93
N PHE A 179 34.56 -16.48 4.36
CA PHE A 179 35.15 -15.87 3.17
C PHE A 179 35.90 -14.57 3.51
N GLY A 180 36.13 -14.31 4.80
CA GLY A 180 36.93 -13.18 5.28
C GLY A 180 36.16 -11.91 5.58
N ALA A 181 34.83 -11.95 5.71
CA ALA A 181 34.03 -10.76 6.05
C ALA A 181 34.39 -10.22 7.44
N ILE A 182 34.39 -8.90 7.58
CA ILE A 182 34.76 -8.18 8.80
C ILE A 182 33.61 -7.26 9.19
N ALA A 183 33.09 -7.44 10.41
CA ALA A 183 32.05 -6.60 10.99
C ALA A 183 32.68 -5.45 11.78
N ASP A 184 33.17 -4.42 11.09
CA ASP A 184 33.88 -3.28 11.70
C ASP A 184 33.31 -1.92 11.27
N TRP A 185 32.05 -1.88 10.83
CA TRP A 185 31.39 -0.61 10.54
C TRP A 185 31.22 0.22 11.82
N ASP A 186 31.76 1.44 11.83
CA ASP A 186 31.73 2.35 12.98
C ASP A 186 30.69 3.48 12.85
N GLY A 187 29.88 3.45 11.78
CA GLY A 187 28.94 4.52 11.41
C GLY A 187 29.47 5.45 10.29
N THR A 188 30.78 5.47 10.05
CA THR A 188 31.42 6.34 9.06
C THR A 188 32.26 5.54 8.07
N THR A 189 33.07 4.63 8.59
CA THR A 189 34.04 3.82 7.85
C THR A 189 33.92 2.34 8.24
N GLY A 190 34.53 1.48 7.44
CA GLY A 190 34.54 0.04 7.66
C GLY A 190 35.12 -0.68 6.45
N PHE A 191 35.33 -1.98 6.59
CA PHE A 191 35.72 -2.84 5.47
C PHE A 191 34.56 -3.01 4.47
N ASP A 192 34.81 -2.87 3.17
CA ASP A 192 33.79 -3.12 2.14
C ASP A 192 33.61 -4.63 1.93
N ASN A 193 32.60 -5.19 2.61
CA ASN A 193 32.27 -6.61 2.57
C ASN A 193 31.55 -7.04 1.29
N ARG A 194 31.28 -6.11 0.35
CA ARG A 194 30.50 -6.40 -0.88
C ARG A 194 30.99 -7.65 -1.60
N LEU A 195 32.28 -7.70 -1.95
CA LEU A 195 32.82 -8.80 -2.75
C LEU A 195 32.89 -10.12 -1.96
N VAL A 196 33.08 -10.05 -0.65
CA VAL A 196 33.05 -11.23 0.23
C VAL A 196 31.65 -11.86 0.19
N ILE A 197 30.62 -11.04 0.40
CA ILE A 197 29.24 -11.50 0.40
C ILE A 197 28.86 -12.01 -1.00
N GLU A 198 29.23 -11.27 -2.05
CA GLU A 198 28.99 -11.66 -3.44
C GLU A 198 29.60 -13.04 -3.76
N THR A 199 30.86 -13.25 -3.40
CA THR A 199 31.57 -14.51 -3.62
C THR A 199 30.96 -15.64 -2.80
N THR A 200 30.57 -15.38 -1.55
CA THR A 200 29.90 -16.36 -0.69
C THR A 200 28.59 -16.83 -1.33
N VAL A 201 27.71 -15.90 -1.72
CA VAL A 201 26.41 -16.21 -2.36
C VAL A 201 26.59 -16.99 -3.66
N LYS A 202 27.58 -16.63 -4.48
CA LYS A 202 27.88 -17.35 -5.72
C LYS A 202 28.34 -18.78 -5.43
N SER A 203 29.19 -18.96 -4.42
CA SER A 203 29.87 -20.22 -4.11
C SER A 203 28.98 -21.24 -3.39
N VAL A 204 28.03 -20.81 -2.56
CA VAL A 204 27.27 -21.72 -1.68
C VAL A 204 25.76 -21.59 -1.86
N TYR A 205 25.01 -22.60 -1.42
CA TYR A 205 23.55 -22.55 -1.44
C TYR A 205 22.99 -21.58 -0.41
N LYS A 206 23.52 -21.62 0.82
CA LYS A 206 23.01 -20.88 1.98
C LYS A 206 24.09 -20.04 2.64
N THR A 207 23.98 -18.72 2.45
CA THR A 207 24.82 -17.69 3.03
C THR A 207 24.21 -17.17 4.33
N VAL A 208 25.00 -17.12 5.39
CA VAL A 208 24.60 -16.53 6.67
C VAL A 208 25.35 -15.21 6.86
N ILE A 209 24.63 -14.14 7.20
CA ILE A 209 25.18 -12.86 7.66
C ILE A 209 25.03 -12.84 9.19
N PRO A 210 26.09 -13.20 9.94
CA PRO A 210 26.03 -13.25 11.40
C PRO A 210 25.70 -11.89 11.98
N LYS A 211 25.30 -11.86 13.24
CA LYS A 211 25.12 -10.60 13.96
C LYS A 211 26.42 -9.78 13.93
N GLY A 212 26.30 -8.52 13.53
CA GLY A 212 27.41 -7.58 13.37
C GLY A 212 27.05 -6.49 12.35
N ASP A 213 27.86 -5.44 12.32
CA ASP A 213 27.65 -4.29 11.44
C ASP A 213 28.70 -4.33 10.31
N TYR A 214 28.23 -4.58 9.09
CA TYR A 214 29.06 -4.80 7.91
C TYR A 214 28.90 -3.63 6.94
N GLY A 215 29.99 -2.91 6.68
CA GLY A 215 30.03 -1.95 5.58
C GLY A 215 29.93 -2.68 4.23
N VAL A 216 29.08 -2.21 3.34
CA VAL A 216 28.93 -2.75 1.98
C VAL A 216 28.76 -1.66 0.93
N GLY A 217 29.34 -1.90 -0.23
CA GLY A 217 28.97 -1.21 -1.46
C GLY A 217 29.65 0.13 -1.69
N ALA A 218 30.89 0.27 -1.20
CA ALA A 218 31.74 1.41 -1.54
C ALA A 218 32.01 1.45 -3.06
N ALA A 219 32.19 0.29 -3.69
CA ALA A 219 32.41 0.16 -5.14
C ALA A 219 31.15 -0.19 -5.97
N GLY A 220 29.99 -0.37 -5.33
CA GLY A 220 28.70 -0.69 -5.98
C GLY A 220 27.87 -1.75 -5.25
N SER A 221 26.73 -2.15 -5.80
CA SER A 221 25.89 -3.19 -5.18
C SER A 221 26.56 -4.56 -5.19
N ILE A 222 26.16 -5.43 -4.25
CA ILE A 222 26.40 -6.88 -4.32
C ILE A 222 25.61 -7.39 -5.53
N PHE A 223 26.33 -7.80 -6.58
CA PHE A 223 25.72 -8.10 -7.88
C PHE A 223 25.72 -9.61 -8.16
N ILE A 224 24.51 -10.16 -8.31
CA ILE A 224 24.29 -11.59 -8.55
C ILE A 224 23.46 -11.73 -9.82
N GLN A 225 23.97 -12.45 -10.82
CA GLN A 225 23.31 -12.63 -12.10
C GLN A 225 23.26 -14.09 -12.54
N GLY A 226 22.08 -14.56 -12.94
CA GLY A 226 21.90 -15.90 -13.52
C GLY A 226 21.98 -17.05 -12.52
N TYR A 227 21.88 -16.77 -11.22
CA TYR A 227 21.95 -17.80 -10.17
C TYR A 227 20.56 -18.31 -9.80
N THR A 228 20.52 -19.59 -9.38
CA THR A 228 19.30 -20.24 -8.92
C THR A 228 19.44 -20.76 -7.49
N GLY A 229 18.38 -20.65 -6.69
CA GLY A 229 18.24 -21.37 -5.42
C GLY A 229 19.07 -20.79 -4.26
N LYS A 230 19.43 -19.51 -4.27
CA LYS A 230 20.30 -18.96 -3.22
C LYS A 230 19.49 -18.51 -2.00
N ARG A 231 20.03 -18.75 -0.81
CA ARG A 231 19.48 -18.31 0.48
C ARG A 231 20.46 -17.38 1.18
N ILE A 232 19.99 -16.21 1.58
CA ILE A 232 20.76 -15.22 2.33
C ILE A 232 19.97 -14.94 3.60
N GLU A 233 20.49 -15.34 4.75
CA GLU A 233 19.80 -15.16 6.03
C GLU A 233 20.73 -14.72 7.14
N GLY A 234 20.18 -14.31 8.28
CA GLY A 234 20.97 -14.04 9.47
C GLY A 234 20.39 -12.91 10.32
N GLU A 235 21.26 -12.28 11.10
CA GLU A 235 20.90 -11.23 12.05
C GLU A 235 21.81 -9.99 11.93
N GLY A 236 22.72 -9.98 10.95
CA GLY A 236 23.62 -8.86 10.71
C GLY A 236 22.94 -7.65 10.07
N THR A 237 23.59 -6.50 10.20
CA THR A 237 23.22 -5.25 9.55
C THR A 237 24.20 -4.95 8.43
N LEU A 238 23.67 -4.68 7.24
CA LEU A 238 24.44 -4.21 6.11
C LEU A 238 24.29 -2.69 5.99
N HIS A 239 25.39 -1.96 6.10
CA HIS A 239 25.43 -0.51 5.99
C HIS A 239 25.98 -0.09 4.63
N LYS A 240 25.17 0.65 3.89
CA LYS A 240 25.51 1.14 2.56
C LYS A 240 26.60 2.22 2.65
N MET A 241 27.74 1.98 2.01
CA MET A 241 28.91 2.87 2.07
C MET A 241 29.00 3.88 0.92
N GLY A 242 28.38 3.57 -0.22
CA GLY A 242 28.43 4.37 -1.45
C GLY A 242 27.06 4.63 -2.06
N ARG A 243 27.03 5.23 -3.26
CA ARG A 243 25.80 5.76 -3.89
C ARG A 243 24.83 4.70 -4.44
N LYS A 244 25.30 3.49 -4.74
CA LYS A 244 24.48 2.41 -5.32
C LYS A 244 23.74 1.64 -4.22
N GLY A 245 22.73 0.85 -4.59
CA GLY A 245 21.98 0.01 -3.65
C GLY A 245 22.80 -1.13 -3.03
N ILE A 246 22.20 -1.89 -2.10
CA ILE A 246 22.87 -3.01 -1.40
C ILE A 246 22.89 -4.28 -2.26
N PHE A 247 21.72 -4.88 -2.56
CA PHE A 247 21.63 -6.11 -3.35
C PHE A 247 21.00 -5.88 -4.72
N SER A 248 21.68 -6.31 -5.78
CA SER A 248 21.16 -6.30 -7.15
C SER A 248 21.20 -7.70 -7.74
N PHE A 249 20.02 -8.24 -8.01
CA PHE A 249 19.81 -9.54 -8.64
C PHE A 249 19.30 -9.34 -10.06
N ASN A 250 19.88 -10.04 -11.02
CA ASN A 250 19.47 -9.96 -12.41
C ASN A 250 19.33 -11.36 -13.01
N THR A 251 18.22 -11.66 -13.70
CA THR A 251 17.99 -12.97 -14.34
C THR A 251 18.15 -14.16 -13.37
N CYS A 252 17.86 -13.95 -12.08
CA CYS A 252 18.00 -14.97 -11.04
C CYS A 252 16.68 -15.68 -10.79
N THR A 253 16.74 -16.91 -10.29
CA THR A 253 15.56 -17.71 -9.95
C THR A 253 15.66 -18.22 -8.52
N ASP A 254 14.56 -18.27 -7.77
CA ASP A 254 14.51 -18.86 -6.43
C ASP A 254 15.58 -18.27 -5.49
N ILE A 255 15.60 -16.94 -5.35
CA ILE A 255 16.46 -16.22 -4.41
C ILE A 255 15.64 -15.81 -3.20
N ALA A 256 16.08 -16.15 -1.98
CA ALA A 256 15.40 -15.71 -0.77
C ALA A 256 16.36 -14.97 0.17
N ILE A 257 15.92 -13.79 0.65
CA ILE A 257 16.60 -13.02 1.69
C ILE A 257 15.73 -12.96 2.94
N SER A 258 16.29 -13.22 4.12
CA SER A 258 15.54 -13.10 5.36
C SER A 258 16.35 -12.73 6.61
N GLY A 259 15.67 -12.14 7.61
CA GLY A 259 16.20 -11.90 8.96
C GLY A 259 17.23 -10.76 9.12
N ILE A 260 17.91 -10.37 8.05
CA ILE A 260 18.95 -9.33 8.10
C ILE A 260 18.37 -7.90 8.16
N SER A 261 19.24 -6.94 8.52
CA SER A 261 18.94 -5.51 8.46
C SER A 261 19.73 -4.83 7.34
N MET A 262 19.12 -3.83 6.69
CA MET A 262 19.69 -3.07 5.59
C MET A 262 19.51 -1.57 5.86
N ASP A 263 20.63 -0.88 5.97
CA ASP A 263 20.73 0.53 6.30
C ASP A 263 21.26 1.30 5.08
N GLY A 264 20.43 2.18 4.53
CA GLY A 264 20.72 2.97 3.35
C GLY A 264 21.52 4.24 3.62
N GLN A 265 21.77 4.63 4.87
CA GLN A 265 22.59 5.79 5.20
C GLN A 265 22.16 7.09 4.47
N ILE A 266 20.84 7.36 4.42
CA ILE A 266 20.18 8.44 3.66
C ILE A 266 20.88 9.80 3.67
N VAL A 267 21.42 10.23 4.82
CA VAL A 267 22.09 11.54 4.94
C VAL A 267 23.30 11.61 4.00
N ARG A 268 24.03 10.50 3.88
CA ARG A 268 25.17 10.39 2.95
C ARG A 268 24.70 10.47 1.50
N ASP A 269 23.60 9.80 1.16
CA ASP A 269 23.03 9.83 -0.19
C ASP A 269 22.64 11.22 -0.63
N GLU A 270 22.01 11.99 0.26
CA GLU A 270 21.58 13.35 -0.03
C GLU A 270 22.77 14.30 -0.25
N VAL A 271 23.84 14.15 0.55
CA VAL A 271 25.06 14.97 0.45
C VAL A 271 25.87 14.64 -0.80
N GLU A 272 25.99 13.36 -1.14
CA GLU A 272 26.81 12.91 -2.28
C GLU A 272 26.13 13.11 -3.63
N GLY A 273 24.93 13.68 -3.67
CA GLY A 273 24.17 13.74 -4.90
C GLY A 273 23.80 12.34 -5.40
N GLY A 274 23.50 11.40 -4.49
CA GLY A 274 22.72 10.18 -4.78
C GLY A 274 21.29 10.49 -5.22
N ASN A 275 21.09 11.66 -5.82
CA ASN A 275 19.88 12.43 -5.92
C ASN A 275 19.42 12.52 -7.37
N ILE A 276 18.11 12.33 -7.50
CA ILE A 276 17.21 12.84 -8.52
C ILE A 276 17.27 12.08 -9.85
N TRP A 277 16.21 11.29 -10.09
CA TRP A 277 15.79 10.88 -11.43
C TRP A 277 15.65 12.11 -12.32
N ASP A 278 16.55 12.26 -13.30
CA ASP A 278 16.50 13.32 -14.33
C ASP A 278 15.83 12.83 -15.63
N GLY A 279 15.20 11.66 -15.62
CA GLY A 279 14.57 11.07 -16.79
C GLY A 279 15.50 10.35 -17.75
N THR A 280 16.82 10.29 -17.51
CA THR A 280 17.79 9.85 -18.53
C THR A 280 18.73 8.70 -18.15
N ARG A 281 18.73 8.21 -16.90
CA ARG A 281 19.74 7.24 -16.43
C ARG A 281 19.23 5.79 -16.33
N PRO A 282 20.08 4.78 -16.67
CA PRO A 282 19.74 3.37 -16.51
C PRO A 282 19.53 2.94 -15.05
N ALA A 283 18.69 1.93 -14.82
CA ALA A 283 18.26 1.37 -13.52
C ALA A 283 19.37 0.89 -12.55
N LEU A 284 20.66 0.96 -12.92
CA LEU A 284 21.80 0.37 -12.19
C LEU A 284 22.48 1.33 -11.19
N ASN A 285 21.99 2.56 -11.02
CA ASN A 285 22.67 3.61 -10.24
C ASN A 285 21.83 4.22 -9.09
N TYR A 286 20.74 3.58 -8.66
CA TYR A 286 19.85 4.10 -7.62
C TYR A 286 20.17 3.53 -6.22
N ALA A 287 19.88 4.30 -5.18
CA ALA A 287 20.00 3.87 -3.79
C ALA A 287 18.77 3.01 -3.41
N PHE A 288 18.90 1.69 -3.51
CA PHE A 288 17.89 0.72 -3.08
C PHE A 288 18.42 -0.34 -2.10
N ALA A 289 17.55 -0.99 -1.35
CA ALA A 289 17.97 -2.10 -0.49
C ALA A 289 18.14 -3.40 -1.30
N VAL A 290 17.08 -3.81 -2.01
CA VAL A 290 17.08 -5.00 -2.87
C VAL A 290 16.40 -4.69 -4.19
N SER A 291 17.02 -5.10 -5.30
CA SER A 291 16.43 -5.06 -6.63
C SER A 291 16.44 -6.43 -7.29
N PHE A 292 15.27 -6.89 -7.73
CA PHE A 292 15.08 -8.06 -8.59
C PHE A 292 14.76 -7.59 -10.02
N ALA A 293 15.68 -7.79 -10.95
CA ALA A 293 15.49 -7.47 -12.37
C ALA A 293 15.38 -8.75 -13.20
N ASN A 294 14.28 -8.93 -13.93
CA ASN A 294 13.96 -10.13 -14.72
C ASN A 294 14.16 -11.42 -13.91
N CYS A 295 13.72 -11.43 -12.64
CA CYS A 295 13.90 -12.57 -11.74
C CYS A 295 12.59 -13.34 -11.53
N HIS A 296 12.71 -14.58 -11.09
CA HIS A 296 11.58 -15.49 -10.93
C HIS A 296 11.60 -16.17 -9.56
N HIS A 297 10.45 -16.28 -8.88
CA HIS A 297 10.31 -16.96 -7.59
C HIS A 297 11.21 -16.39 -6.48
N CYS A 298 11.35 -15.07 -6.41
CA CYS A 298 12.27 -14.42 -5.48
C CYS A 298 11.53 -13.81 -4.28
N GLU A 299 12.13 -13.91 -3.09
CA GLU A 299 11.52 -13.48 -1.83
C GLU A 299 12.45 -12.58 -1.00
N VAL A 300 11.86 -11.54 -0.39
CA VAL A 300 12.45 -10.86 0.78
C VAL A 300 11.45 -10.92 1.93
N SER A 301 11.87 -11.51 3.06
CA SER A 301 10.98 -11.65 4.20
C SER A 301 11.60 -11.52 5.58
N GLY A 302 10.85 -10.92 6.50
CA GLY A 302 11.30 -10.72 7.88
C GLY A 302 12.53 -9.81 8.01
N THR A 303 12.80 -8.98 6.99
CA THR A 303 13.95 -8.08 6.93
C THR A 303 13.58 -6.70 7.45
N ARG A 304 14.55 -6.00 8.04
CA ARG A 304 14.44 -4.57 8.38
C ARG A 304 15.18 -3.73 7.34
N ILE A 305 14.50 -2.76 6.74
CA ILE A 305 15.04 -1.91 5.67
C ILE A 305 14.78 -0.46 6.06
N TYR A 306 15.83 0.37 6.11
CA TYR A 306 15.64 1.75 6.51
C TYR A 306 16.68 2.72 5.96
N ASP A 307 16.31 4.01 5.97
CA ASP A 307 17.16 5.15 5.63
C ASP A 307 17.70 5.12 4.20
N PHE A 308 16.83 4.95 3.19
CA PHE A 308 17.22 5.04 1.77
C PHE A 308 16.67 6.32 1.11
N ALA A 309 17.52 6.95 0.29
CA ALA A 309 17.13 8.14 -0.48
C ALA A 309 16.23 7.85 -1.69
N TRP A 310 16.15 6.60 -2.15
CA TRP A 310 15.26 6.21 -3.26
C TRP A 310 14.30 5.11 -2.81
N ASP A 311 14.44 3.89 -3.32
CA ASP A 311 13.44 2.84 -3.07
C ASP A 311 13.91 1.83 -2.03
N GLY A 312 12.97 1.19 -1.31
CA GLY A 312 13.30 0.10 -0.40
C GLY A 312 13.53 -1.21 -1.16
N LEU A 313 12.42 -1.84 -1.53
CA LEU A 313 12.36 -3.08 -2.30
C LEU A 313 11.88 -2.82 -3.71
N VAL A 314 12.61 -3.33 -4.69
CA VAL A 314 12.36 -3.11 -6.10
C VAL A 314 12.24 -4.45 -6.81
N ALA A 315 11.22 -4.61 -7.65
CA ALA A 315 11.24 -5.66 -8.67
C ALA A 315 10.78 -5.13 -10.01
N GLN A 316 11.48 -5.54 -11.06
CA GLN A 316 11.24 -5.03 -12.39
C GLN A 316 11.47 -6.06 -13.50
N GLY A 317 10.65 -5.96 -14.54
CA GLY A 317 10.90 -6.57 -15.83
C GLY A 317 11.53 -5.61 -16.83
N THR A 318 11.78 -6.08 -18.05
CA THR A 318 12.29 -5.27 -19.16
C THR A 318 11.17 -4.92 -20.12
N VAL A 319 10.79 -3.65 -20.17
CA VAL A 319 9.81 -3.15 -21.15
C VAL A 319 10.52 -2.87 -22.47
N ALA A 320 9.98 -3.37 -23.58
CA ALA A 320 10.53 -3.18 -24.91
C ALA A 320 10.47 -1.69 -25.34
N VAL A 321 11.34 -1.31 -26.28
CA VAL A 321 11.27 0.02 -26.92
C VAL A 321 9.89 0.21 -27.54
N GLY A 322 9.26 1.37 -27.31
CA GLY A 322 7.88 1.64 -27.73
C GLY A 322 6.81 1.16 -26.73
N GLY A 323 7.17 0.32 -25.76
CA GLY A 323 6.32 0.00 -24.62
C GLY A 323 5.24 -1.06 -24.86
N GLU A 324 5.19 -1.66 -26.06
CA GLU A 324 4.13 -2.60 -26.48
C GLU A 324 4.22 -3.99 -25.85
N THR A 325 5.40 -4.38 -25.38
CA THR A 325 5.65 -5.69 -24.75
C THR A 325 6.60 -5.52 -23.56
N ALA A 326 6.58 -6.48 -22.64
CA ALA A 326 7.51 -6.53 -21.53
C ALA A 326 7.93 -7.98 -21.22
N THR A 327 9.21 -8.18 -20.91
CA THR A 327 9.69 -9.37 -20.21
C THR A 327 9.44 -9.16 -18.73
N LEU A 328 8.70 -10.06 -18.08
CA LEU A 328 8.24 -9.87 -16.72
C LEU A 328 9.17 -10.55 -15.70
N SER A 329 9.38 -9.91 -14.54
CA SER A 329 9.75 -10.67 -13.35
C SER A 329 8.50 -11.41 -12.85
N THR A 330 8.64 -12.65 -12.35
CA THR A 330 7.47 -13.44 -11.92
C THR A 330 7.60 -13.94 -10.49
N GLU A 331 6.46 -14.08 -9.80
CA GLU A 331 6.38 -14.69 -8.48
C GLU A 331 7.30 -14.03 -7.44
N ILE A 332 7.22 -12.70 -7.37
CA ILE A 332 8.01 -11.91 -6.42
C ILE A 332 7.25 -11.75 -5.11
N VAL A 333 7.90 -12.10 -4.00
CA VAL A 333 7.29 -12.08 -2.67
C VAL A 333 8.01 -11.10 -1.76
N PHE A 334 7.29 -10.09 -1.26
CA PHE A 334 7.77 -9.17 -0.24
C PHE A 334 6.84 -9.24 0.97
N ARG A 335 7.25 -9.98 2.02
CA ARG A 335 6.38 -10.24 3.17
C ARG A 335 7.02 -10.09 4.53
N ASN A 336 6.21 -9.69 5.52
CA ASN A 336 6.64 -9.56 6.92
C ASN A 336 7.84 -8.61 7.14
N ASN A 337 8.11 -7.69 6.21
CA ASN A 337 9.24 -6.77 6.31
C ASN A 337 8.87 -5.53 7.17
N ARG A 338 9.90 -4.87 7.70
CA ARG A 338 9.78 -3.56 8.35
C ARG A 338 10.56 -2.55 7.51
N ILE A 339 9.86 -1.65 6.84
CA ILE A 339 10.45 -0.67 5.93
C ILE A 339 10.15 0.73 6.44
N SER A 340 11.18 1.55 6.63
CA SER A 340 11.00 2.91 7.15
C SER A 340 12.03 3.93 6.70
N SER A 341 11.69 5.21 6.80
CA SER A 341 12.57 6.32 6.42
C SER A 341 13.08 6.22 4.97
N ILE A 342 12.15 5.99 4.05
CA ILE A 342 12.45 5.87 2.61
C ILE A 342 11.90 7.10 1.89
N ARG A 343 12.75 7.86 1.18
CA ARG A 343 12.32 9.08 0.47
C ARG A 343 11.50 8.77 -0.78
N GLY A 344 11.95 7.78 -1.56
CA GLY A 344 11.24 7.22 -2.70
C GLY A 344 10.22 6.17 -2.24
N SER A 345 9.91 5.20 -3.11
CA SER A 345 8.86 4.22 -2.84
C SER A 345 9.40 3.12 -1.94
N GLN A 346 8.67 2.78 -0.88
CA GLN A 346 9.12 1.70 0.01
C GLN A 346 9.15 0.35 -0.72
N ILE A 347 8.17 0.12 -1.60
CA ILE A 347 8.10 -1.00 -2.53
C ILE A 347 7.74 -0.48 -3.92
N TRP A 348 8.50 -0.85 -4.93
CA TRP A 348 8.31 -0.40 -6.31
C TRP A 348 8.33 -1.57 -7.28
N LEU A 349 7.28 -1.68 -8.10
CA LEU A 349 7.10 -2.74 -9.10
C LEU A 349 6.84 -2.17 -10.51
N LYS A 350 7.46 -2.80 -11.51
CA LYS A 350 7.23 -2.52 -12.94
C LYS A 350 7.41 -3.79 -13.77
N ALA A 351 6.48 -4.14 -14.66
CA ALA A 351 6.59 -5.37 -15.46
C ALA A 351 6.79 -6.63 -14.57
N VAL A 352 5.83 -6.86 -13.67
CA VAL A 352 5.86 -7.95 -12.69
C VAL A 352 4.56 -8.74 -12.75
N HIS A 353 4.65 -10.07 -12.77
CA HIS A 353 3.50 -10.96 -12.74
C HIS A 353 3.49 -11.86 -11.49
N GLY A 354 2.34 -12.01 -10.82
CA GLY A 354 2.19 -12.95 -9.70
C GLY A 354 2.87 -12.51 -8.41
N ALA A 355 2.85 -11.22 -8.05
CA ALA A 355 3.54 -10.72 -6.85
C ALA A 355 2.66 -10.75 -5.58
N ASP A 356 3.26 -11.10 -4.43
CA ASP A 356 2.64 -11.04 -3.10
C ASP A 356 3.36 -10.01 -2.21
N ILE A 357 2.66 -8.91 -1.91
CA ILE A 357 3.12 -7.86 -1.01
C ILE A 357 2.24 -7.90 0.23
N SER A 358 2.64 -8.67 1.24
CA SER A 358 1.79 -8.90 2.41
C SER A 358 2.44 -8.79 3.77
N ARG A 359 1.64 -8.35 4.76
CA ARG A 359 2.03 -8.31 6.18
C ARG A 359 3.25 -7.43 6.48
N ASN A 360 3.58 -6.49 5.60
CA ASN A 360 4.67 -5.54 5.82
C ASN A 360 4.24 -4.42 6.77
N LYS A 361 5.22 -3.86 7.49
CA LYS A 361 5.09 -2.62 8.24
C LYS A 361 5.86 -1.53 7.51
N LEU A 362 5.13 -0.59 6.96
CA LEU A 362 5.57 0.46 6.06
C LEU A 362 5.33 1.81 6.78
N TYR A 363 6.38 2.51 7.19
CA TYR A 363 6.23 3.69 8.04
C TYR A 363 7.31 4.73 7.83
N ASN A 364 6.96 6.02 7.80
CA ASN A 364 7.94 7.10 7.90
C ASN A 364 7.70 8.00 9.12
N PRO A 365 8.74 8.57 9.72
CA PRO A 365 8.59 9.59 10.76
C PRO A 365 7.81 10.83 10.29
N THR A 366 7.13 11.52 11.21
CA THR A 366 6.24 12.66 10.87
C THR A 366 6.98 13.88 10.34
N ASP A 367 8.22 14.07 10.77
CA ASP A 367 9.16 15.10 10.31
C ASP A 367 9.87 14.70 9.01
N PHE A 368 9.66 13.48 8.54
CA PHE A 368 10.30 12.95 7.35
C PHE A 368 9.56 13.41 6.08
N ALA A 369 10.13 14.40 5.40
CA ALA A 369 9.61 14.85 4.10
C ALA A 369 9.77 13.75 3.02
N GLN A 370 8.70 13.00 2.76
CA GLN A 370 8.67 11.95 1.74
C GLN A 370 8.07 12.47 0.41
N LYS A 371 8.48 11.88 -0.72
CA LYS A 371 8.01 12.24 -2.08
C LYS A 371 7.42 11.06 -2.88
N ALA A 372 6.96 9.99 -2.23
CA ALA A 372 6.62 8.75 -2.93
C ALA A 372 5.71 7.80 -2.13
N ASN A 373 5.42 6.64 -2.74
CA ASN A 373 4.41 5.70 -2.29
C ASN A 373 4.92 4.69 -1.24
N ALA A 374 4.03 4.03 -0.52
CA ALA A 374 4.41 2.84 0.24
C ALA A 374 4.58 1.64 -0.71
N VAL A 375 3.58 1.41 -1.56
CA VAL A 375 3.63 0.43 -2.66
C VAL A 375 3.28 1.13 -3.95
N PHE A 376 4.13 1.01 -4.98
CA PHE A 376 3.86 1.54 -6.31
C PHE A 376 3.93 0.45 -7.37
N LEU A 377 2.83 0.25 -8.09
CA LEU A 377 2.74 -0.60 -9.28
C LEU A 377 2.69 0.33 -10.50
N VAL A 378 3.81 0.47 -11.20
CA VAL A 378 3.95 1.52 -12.22
C VAL A 378 3.22 1.16 -13.51
N GLU A 379 3.61 0.05 -14.13
CA GLU A 379 3.06 -0.41 -15.40
C GLU A 379 3.36 -1.90 -15.58
N TRP A 380 2.59 -2.57 -16.44
CA TRP A 380 2.77 -3.99 -16.77
C TRP A 380 2.76 -4.91 -15.54
N CYS A 381 2.11 -4.49 -14.45
CA CYS A 381 1.93 -5.35 -13.28
C CYS A 381 0.65 -6.18 -13.45
N GLU A 382 0.75 -7.48 -13.20
CA GLU A 382 -0.34 -8.43 -13.39
C GLU A 382 -0.41 -9.41 -12.24
N GLU A 383 -1.62 -9.75 -11.77
CA GLU A 383 -1.82 -10.74 -10.69
C GLU A 383 -1.02 -10.37 -9.43
N VAL A 384 -1.16 -9.13 -8.97
CA VAL A 384 -0.47 -8.62 -7.78
C VAL A 384 -1.44 -8.49 -6.63
N THR A 385 -1.06 -9.04 -5.48
CA THR A 385 -1.78 -8.88 -4.21
C THR A 385 -1.02 -7.94 -3.29
N VAL A 386 -1.70 -6.89 -2.81
CA VAL A 386 -1.22 -5.99 -1.76
C VAL A 386 -2.15 -6.14 -0.57
N ALA A 387 -1.77 -6.98 0.41
CA ALA A 387 -2.69 -7.38 1.46
C ALA A 387 -2.13 -7.39 2.89
N HIS A 388 -2.99 -7.10 3.87
CA HIS A 388 -2.64 -7.18 5.30
C HIS A 388 -1.43 -6.32 5.73
N ASN A 389 -1.08 -5.29 4.97
CA ASN A 389 0.01 -4.39 5.32
C ASN A 389 -0.45 -3.33 6.33
N ARG A 390 0.50 -2.80 7.10
CA ARG A 390 0.29 -1.62 7.94
C ARG A 390 1.12 -0.47 7.39
N MET A 391 0.46 0.55 6.89
CA MET A 391 1.08 1.71 6.23
C MET A 391 0.79 2.96 7.05
N ASN A 392 1.82 3.69 7.45
CA ASN A 392 1.66 4.85 8.33
C ASN A 392 2.54 6.02 7.90
N PHE A 393 1.97 7.23 7.83
CA PHE A 393 2.67 8.45 7.41
C PHE A 393 3.34 8.30 6.03
N ILE A 394 2.51 8.19 5.00
CA ILE A 394 2.98 8.04 3.62
C ILE A 394 2.85 9.37 2.85
N GLY A 395 3.90 9.74 2.12
CA GLY A 395 4.01 10.99 1.36
C GLY A 395 3.03 11.08 0.19
N ASP A 396 3.14 10.17 -0.77
CA ASP A 396 2.23 10.15 -1.92
C ASP A 396 1.02 9.26 -1.67
N ASN A 397 1.05 8.04 -2.20
CA ASN A 397 -0.02 7.07 -2.02
C ASN A 397 0.43 5.90 -1.15
N ALA A 398 -0.44 5.39 -0.28
CA ALA A 398 -0.13 4.13 0.40
C ALA A 398 -0.02 3.01 -0.64
N VAL A 399 -0.98 2.93 -1.56
CA VAL A 399 -0.91 2.06 -2.74
C VAL A 399 -1.21 2.88 -3.99
N GLY A 400 -0.23 2.98 -4.89
CA GLY A 400 -0.40 3.53 -6.22
C GLY A 400 -0.46 2.41 -7.27
N ILE A 401 -1.54 2.35 -8.04
CA ILE A 401 -1.67 1.49 -9.22
C ILE A 401 -1.70 2.39 -10.44
N GLY A 402 -0.70 2.25 -11.30
CA GLY A 402 -0.48 3.06 -12.48
C GLY A 402 -0.09 4.50 -12.19
N GLU A 403 0.26 5.21 -13.26
CA GLU A 403 0.57 6.63 -13.21
C GLU A 403 -0.35 7.41 -14.13
N MET A 404 -0.90 8.48 -13.58
CA MET A 404 -1.89 9.32 -14.25
C MET A 404 -1.38 9.94 -15.56
N LEU A 405 -0.06 10.16 -15.68
CA LEU A 405 0.58 10.83 -16.81
C LEU A 405 1.37 9.85 -17.71
N ASN A 406 1.24 8.55 -17.48
CA ASN A 406 1.97 7.58 -18.28
C ASN A 406 1.35 7.47 -19.69
N ASN A 407 2.08 7.97 -20.69
CA ASN A 407 1.63 8.00 -22.07
C ASN A 407 1.72 6.66 -22.81
N ASN A 408 2.15 5.57 -22.15
CA ASN A 408 2.18 4.25 -22.75
C ASN A 408 0.77 3.64 -22.81
N ALA A 409 0.21 3.53 -24.02
CA ALA A 409 -1.11 2.95 -24.26
C ALA A 409 -1.21 1.43 -23.98
N PHE A 410 -0.08 0.75 -23.79
CA PHE A 410 -0.03 -0.69 -23.52
C PHE A 410 0.26 -1.02 -22.05
N ALA A 411 0.67 -0.02 -21.25
CA ALA A 411 1.16 -0.12 -19.87
C ALA A 411 0.13 -0.42 -18.78
N ARG A 412 -0.96 -1.11 -19.12
CA ARG A 412 -2.07 -1.32 -18.19
C ARG A 412 -1.71 -2.31 -17.08
N ASN A 413 -2.11 -2.00 -15.85
CA ASN A 413 -1.98 -2.93 -14.71
C ASN A 413 -3.26 -3.77 -14.60
N LYS A 414 -3.13 -5.08 -14.39
CA LYS A 414 -4.25 -6.03 -14.50
C LYS A 414 -4.37 -6.95 -13.31
N ARG A 415 -5.60 -7.30 -12.92
CA ARG A 415 -5.86 -8.31 -11.87
C ARG A 415 -5.11 -8.00 -10.58
N ILE A 416 -5.36 -6.81 -10.04
CA ILE A 416 -4.69 -6.30 -8.84
C ILE A 416 -5.68 -6.31 -7.68
N THR A 417 -5.27 -6.93 -6.58
CA THR A 417 -6.06 -6.97 -5.35
C THR A 417 -5.38 -6.15 -4.25
N VAL A 418 -6.10 -5.16 -3.71
CA VAL A 418 -5.68 -4.36 -2.56
C VAL A 418 -6.63 -4.62 -1.41
N ASP A 419 -6.21 -5.47 -0.46
CA ASP A 419 -7.15 -6.09 0.48
C ASP A 419 -6.69 -6.10 1.95
N HIS A 420 -7.61 -5.82 2.87
CA HIS A 420 -7.35 -5.86 4.32
C HIS A 420 -6.10 -5.07 4.81
N ASN A 421 -5.73 -3.98 4.14
CA ASN A 421 -4.64 -3.12 4.61
C ASN A 421 -5.14 -2.13 5.68
N LEU A 422 -4.24 -1.81 6.63
CA LEU A 422 -4.44 -0.72 7.58
C LEU A 422 -3.58 0.46 7.16
N ILE A 423 -4.21 1.50 6.65
CA ILE A 423 -3.57 2.72 6.18
C ILE A 423 -3.90 3.86 7.14
N LYS A 424 -2.86 4.47 7.70
CA LYS A 424 -2.97 5.59 8.63
C LYS A 424 -2.20 6.77 8.07
N THR A 425 -2.89 7.87 7.83
CA THR A 425 -2.32 9.16 7.46
C THR A 425 -1.50 9.09 6.16
N THR A 426 -2.12 9.52 5.06
CA THR A 426 -1.42 9.79 3.80
C THR A 426 -1.51 11.27 3.49
N ARG A 427 -0.44 11.86 2.94
CA ARG A 427 -0.46 13.27 2.54
C ARG A 427 -1.31 13.47 1.29
N TYR A 428 -1.26 12.56 0.31
CA TYR A 428 -2.17 12.56 -0.83
C TYR A 428 -3.17 11.39 -0.72
N HIS A 429 -3.39 10.63 -1.79
CA HIS A 429 -4.38 9.57 -1.82
C HIS A 429 -3.94 8.41 -0.91
N SER A 430 -4.86 7.65 -0.32
CA SER A 430 -4.44 6.40 0.31
C SER A 430 -4.27 5.31 -0.73
N ILE A 431 -5.27 5.15 -1.61
CA ILE A 431 -5.21 4.22 -2.73
C ILE A 431 -5.53 4.98 -4.02
N LEU A 432 -4.63 4.90 -5.00
CA LEU A 432 -4.81 5.44 -6.34
C LEU A 432 -4.91 4.30 -7.34
N VAL A 433 -5.94 4.35 -8.19
CA VAL A 433 -6.11 3.48 -9.36
C VAL A 433 -6.11 4.34 -10.61
N ALA A 434 -5.05 4.21 -11.40
CA ALA A 434 -4.90 4.77 -12.73
C ALA A 434 -4.47 3.66 -13.70
N GLN A 435 -5.06 3.63 -14.89
CA GLN A 435 -4.73 2.63 -15.92
C GLN A 435 -4.85 1.18 -15.41
N GLY A 436 -5.89 0.90 -14.61
CA GLY A 436 -6.14 -0.41 -14.02
C GLY A 436 -7.26 -1.18 -14.74
N GLU A 437 -7.10 -2.49 -14.86
CA GLU A 437 -8.15 -3.40 -15.33
C GLU A 437 -8.28 -4.60 -14.39
N ASP A 438 -9.51 -5.00 -14.05
CA ASP A 438 -9.77 -6.02 -13.03
C ASP A 438 -9.09 -5.68 -11.69
N ILE A 439 -9.49 -4.55 -11.11
CA ILE A 439 -8.90 -4.05 -9.86
C ILE A 439 -9.90 -4.18 -8.73
N ASP A 440 -9.53 -4.90 -7.68
CA ASP A 440 -10.34 -5.07 -6.48
C ASP A 440 -9.69 -4.34 -5.30
N VAL A 441 -10.36 -3.31 -4.80
CA VAL A 441 -9.97 -2.57 -3.59
C VAL A 441 -10.98 -2.87 -2.49
N THR A 442 -10.62 -3.78 -1.58
CA THR A 442 -11.58 -4.33 -0.63
C THR A 442 -11.13 -4.39 0.82
N HIS A 443 -12.05 -4.24 1.76
CA HIS A 443 -11.82 -4.45 3.20
C HIS A 443 -10.65 -3.67 3.82
N ASN A 444 -10.22 -2.56 3.20
CA ASN A 444 -9.16 -1.73 3.75
C ASN A 444 -9.71 -0.81 4.85
N ILE A 445 -8.90 -0.56 5.86
CA ILE A 445 -9.18 0.42 6.92
C ILE A 445 -8.27 1.62 6.69
N ILE A 446 -8.86 2.77 6.34
CA ILE A 446 -8.15 3.99 5.97
C ILE A 446 -8.51 5.10 6.96
N HIS A 447 -7.48 5.74 7.53
CA HIS A 447 -7.63 6.87 8.43
C HIS A 447 -6.85 8.07 7.91
N GLU A 448 -7.46 9.26 7.95
CA GLU A 448 -6.78 10.55 7.73
C GLU A 448 -6.04 10.65 6.37
N ALA A 449 -6.72 10.26 5.29
CA ALA A 449 -6.20 10.48 3.94
C ALA A 449 -6.20 11.96 3.56
N GLY A 450 -5.27 12.40 2.71
CA GLY A 450 -5.18 13.80 2.23
C GLY A 450 -4.65 14.78 3.27
N ALA A 451 -3.88 14.32 4.26
CA ALA A 451 -3.46 15.05 5.46
C ALA A 451 -2.31 16.06 5.22
N LYS A 452 -2.40 16.86 4.15
CA LYS A 452 -1.37 17.83 3.72
C LYS A 452 -1.00 18.86 4.79
N SER A 453 -1.93 19.19 5.69
CA SER A 453 -1.71 20.22 6.72
C SER A 453 -0.90 19.73 7.92
N ILE A 454 -0.74 18.42 8.10
CA ILE A 454 -0.01 17.84 9.23
C ILE A 454 1.27 17.11 8.80
N MET A 455 1.56 17.05 7.50
CA MET A 455 2.76 16.44 6.94
C MET A 455 3.62 17.48 6.20
N PRO A 456 4.96 17.42 6.31
CA PRO A 456 5.87 18.36 5.65
C PRO A 456 5.95 18.14 4.13
N GLY A 457 5.98 19.23 3.33
CA GLY A 457 6.13 19.21 1.87
C GLY A 457 5.38 20.36 1.15
N ASN A 458 5.58 20.48 -0.17
CA ASN A 458 4.87 21.49 -0.97
C ASN A 458 3.38 21.16 -1.09
N ASN A 459 2.53 22.12 -0.76
CA ASN A 459 1.08 21.99 -0.90
C ASN A 459 0.70 22.30 -2.34
N SER A 460 0.77 21.27 -3.20
CA SER A 460 0.16 21.34 -4.52
C SER A 460 -1.37 21.41 -4.37
N VAL A 461 -2.06 22.05 -5.32
CA VAL A 461 -3.53 22.17 -5.36
C VAL A 461 -4.16 20.88 -5.91
N VAL A 462 -3.60 19.72 -5.58
CA VAL A 462 -4.08 18.41 -6.06
C VAL A 462 -5.27 18.00 -5.20
N LEU A 463 -6.42 17.72 -5.80
CA LEU A 463 -7.57 17.16 -5.10
C LEU A 463 -7.29 15.71 -4.69
N THR A 464 -7.64 15.34 -3.46
CA THR A 464 -7.28 14.08 -2.81
C THR A 464 -8.50 13.37 -2.25
N ALA A 465 -8.37 12.05 -2.12
CA ALA A 465 -9.38 11.21 -1.49
C ALA A 465 -8.71 10.02 -0.79
N ALA A 466 -9.44 9.33 0.08
CA ALA A 466 -8.95 8.04 0.59
C ALA A 466 -8.76 7.03 -0.55
N ILE A 467 -9.74 6.92 -1.45
CA ILE A 467 -9.62 6.08 -2.66
C ILE A 467 -9.89 6.94 -3.88
N THR A 468 -8.99 6.89 -4.86
CA THR A 468 -9.11 7.64 -6.11
C THR A 468 -9.05 6.73 -7.31
N ILE A 469 -10.06 6.84 -8.18
CA ILE A 469 -10.10 6.17 -9.49
C ILE A 469 -9.99 7.27 -10.54
N MET A 470 -8.87 7.30 -11.25
CA MET A 470 -8.59 8.37 -12.20
C MET A 470 -8.13 7.80 -13.52
N ALA A 471 -8.70 8.33 -14.59
CA ALA A 471 -8.32 7.98 -15.96
C ALA A 471 -8.23 9.22 -16.84
N GLY A 472 -7.65 9.05 -18.04
CA GLY A 472 -7.77 9.99 -19.14
C GLY A 472 -6.46 10.66 -19.61
N GLY A 473 -6.52 11.19 -20.83
CA GLY A 473 -5.35 11.61 -21.63
C GLY A 473 -5.12 10.64 -22.80
N VAL A 474 -3.85 10.36 -23.13
CA VAL A 474 -3.46 9.31 -24.09
C VAL A 474 -3.29 7.93 -23.44
N SER A 475 -3.36 7.88 -22.11
CA SER A 475 -3.26 6.70 -21.26
C SER A 475 -4.51 5.81 -21.35
N PRO A 476 -4.41 4.47 -21.18
CA PRO A 476 -5.59 3.59 -21.13
C PRO A 476 -6.46 3.91 -19.91
N SER A 477 -7.78 4.01 -20.11
CA SER A 477 -8.71 4.20 -18.99
C SER A 477 -8.90 2.95 -18.15
N ASN A 478 -9.52 3.14 -16.99
CA ASN A 478 -9.81 2.06 -16.06
C ASN A 478 -10.96 1.18 -16.56
N ALA A 479 -10.89 -0.12 -16.32
CA ALA A 479 -11.97 -1.05 -16.67
C ALA A 479 -12.19 -2.06 -15.54
N ARG A 480 -13.46 -2.34 -15.17
CA ARG A 480 -13.79 -3.36 -14.17
C ARG A 480 -13.06 -3.13 -12.83
N VAL A 481 -13.32 -1.95 -12.24
CA VAL A 481 -12.75 -1.57 -10.94
C VAL A 481 -13.82 -1.68 -9.85
N SER A 482 -13.55 -2.49 -8.84
CA SER A 482 -14.40 -2.68 -7.68
C SER A 482 -13.81 -2.04 -6.44
N VAL A 483 -14.59 -1.18 -5.77
CA VAL A 483 -14.24 -0.59 -4.47
C VAL A 483 -15.31 -1.00 -3.47
N ARG A 484 -15.00 -2.00 -2.63
CA ARG A 484 -16.01 -2.63 -1.76
C ARG A 484 -15.61 -2.87 -0.32
N GLY A 485 -16.55 -2.68 0.61
CA GLY A 485 -16.34 -3.08 2.00
C GLY A 485 -15.22 -2.33 2.74
N ASN A 486 -14.75 -1.19 2.21
CA ASN A 486 -13.70 -0.41 2.86
C ASN A 486 -14.27 0.44 4.00
N THR A 487 -13.49 0.63 5.06
CA THR A 487 -13.81 1.54 6.16
C THR A 487 -12.89 2.76 6.10
N ILE A 488 -13.45 3.92 5.78
CA ILE A 488 -12.74 5.18 5.60
C ILE A 488 -13.15 6.14 6.73
N ARG A 489 -12.17 6.65 7.48
CA ARG A 489 -12.39 7.56 8.60
C ARG A 489 -11.59 8.83 8.45
N ASP A 490 -12.26 9.95 8.66
CA ASP A 490 -11.70 11.29 8.74
C ASP A 490 -10.82 11.70 7.54
N PRO A 491 -11.18 11.39 6.27
CA PRO A 491 -10.43 11.92 5.14
C PRO A 491 -10.54 13.44 5.09
N TYR A 492 -9.45 14.12 4.74
CA TYR A 492 -9.39 15.58 4.76
C TYR A 492 -10.26 16.23 3.67
N GLU A 493 -10.44 15.55 2.54
CA GLU A 493 -11.23 16.02 1.39
C GLU A 493 -12.36 15.04 1.06
N TYR A 494 -12.12 13.99 0.28
CA TYR A 494 -13.14 12.99 -0.09
C TYR A 494 -12.89 11.60 0.50
N GLY A 495 -13.97 10.86 0.74
CA GLY A 495 -13.86 9.41 0.94
C GLY A 495 -13.44 8.71 -0.34
N ILE A 496 -14.27 8.80 -1.38
CA ILE A 496 -13.99 8.19 -2.69
C ILE A 496 -14.17 9.25 -3.79
N TYR A 497 -13.18 9.34 -4.68
CA TYR A 497 -13.19 10.25 -5.81
C TYR A 497 -12.92 9.51 -7.10
N GLY A 498 -13.79 9.68 -8.10
CA GLY A 498 -13.68 9.03 -9.40
C GLY A 498 -13.83 10.03 -10.54
N PHE A 499 -12.92 10.05 -11.51
CA PHE A 499 -13.13 10.88 -12.70
C PHE A 499 -12.36 10.42 -13.95
N ASP A 500 -12.97 10.67 -15.11
CA ASP A 500 -12.28 10.72 -16.40
C ASP A 500 -11.83 12.16 -16.68
N ARG A 501 -10.56 12.35 -17.06
CA ARG A 501 -9.99 13.67 -17.33
C ARG A 501 -10.61 14.34 -18.56
N PRO A 502 -10.72 15.69 -18.55
CA PRO A 502 -11.07 16.50 -19.73
C PRO A 502 -10.29 16.07 -20.99
N GLY A 503 -10.97 15.97 -22.14
CA GLY A 503 -10.42 15.46 -23.40
C GLY A 503 -10.48 13.94 -23.63
N THR A 504 -10.81 13.11 -22.63
CA THR A 504 -11.02 11.66 -22.83
C THR A 504 -12.21 11.42 -23.78
N SER A 505 -12.09 10.53 -24.76
CA SER A 505 -13.21 10.18 -25.64
C SER A 505 -14.12 9.15 -24.98
N TYR A 506 -15.40 9.09 -25.37
CA TYR A 506 -16.35 8.11 -24.83
C TYR A 506 -15.85 6.65 -24.98
N ALA A 507 -15.28 6.31 -26.14
CA ALA A 507 -14.73 4.98 -26.41
C ALA A 507 -13.55 4.64 -25.48
N ALA A 508 -12.75 5.63 -25.12
CA ALA A 508 -11.61 5.49 -24.23
C ALA A 508 -11.93 5.86 -22.78
N SER A 509 -13.18 5.99 -22.37
CA SER A 509 -13.56 6.36 -21.00
C SER A 509 -13.62 5.16 -20.05
N SER A 510 -13.50 5.41 -18.74
CA SER A 510 -13.52 4.35 -17.73
C SER A 510 -14.85 3.61 -17.73
N GLU A 511 -14.82 2.29 -17.52
CA GLU A 511 -16.01 1.43 -17.59
C GLU A 511 -16.08 0.40 -16.48
N ASP A 512 -17.29 -0.10 -16.22
CA ASP A 512 -17.58 -1.11 -15.19
C ASP A 512 -17.03 -0.75 -13.81
N ILE A 513 -17.21 0.52 -13.42
CA ILE A 513 -16.79 1.03 -12.11
C ILE A 513 -17.89 0.77 -11.08
N CYS A 514 -17.52 0.15 -9.97
CA CYS A 514 -18.44 -0.28 -8.93
C CYS A 514 -17.95 0.16 -7.54
N ILE A 515 -18.76 0.94 -6.83
CA ILE A 515 -18.48 1.47 -5.49
C ILE A 515 -19.58 0.98 -4.54
N GLU A 516 -19.32 -0.08 -3.77
CA GLU A 516 -20.37 -0.72 -2.98
C GLU A 516 -19.99 -1.11 -1.55
N GLY A 517 -20.91 -0.94 -0.59
CA GLY A 517 -20.72 -1.48 0.76
C GLY A 517 -19.60 -0.81 1.56
N ASN A 518 -19.15 0.39 1.16
CA ASN A 518 -18.11 1.11 1.90
C ASN A 518 -18.72 1.91 3.05
N THR A 519 -17.97 2.07 4.14
CA THR A 519 -18.32 2.94 5.27
C THR A 519 -17.40 4.17 5.26
N ILE A 520 -17.94 5.37 5.20
CA ILE A 520 -17.20 6.64 5.16
C ILE A 520 -17.69 7.53 6.30
N THR A 521 -16.80 7.92 7.20
CA THR A 521 -17.15 8.82 8.32
C THR A 521 -16.20 10.00 8.44
N GLY A 522 -16.68 11.18 8.83
CA GLY A 522 -15.81 12.30 9.21
C GLY A 522 -15.12 13.04 8.05
N ALA A 523 -15.58 12.84 6.81
CA ALA A 523 -14.97 13.46 5.64
C ALA A 523 -15.04 15.00 5.68
N GLY A 524 -13.95 15.65 5.27
CA GLY A 524 -13.83 17.10 5.23
C GLY A 524 -13.38 17.71 6.57
N LYS A 525 -12.17 17.36 7.06
CA LYS A 525 -11.65 17.73 8.39
C LYS A 525 -11.13 19.18 8.55
N LEU A 526 -11.10 20.02 7.50
CA LEU A 526 -10.44 21.34 7.58
C LEU A 526 -11.37 22.54 7.86
N PRO A 527 -11.08 23.40 8.87
CA PRO A 527 -11.89 24.58 9.14
C PRO A 527 -11.78 25.66 8.05
N ALA A 528 -12.87 26.41 7.92
CA ALA A 528 -13.16 27.55 7.05
C ALA A 528 -12.00 28.28 6.33
N THR A 529 -12.19 28.48 5.01
CA THR A 529 -12.07 29.73 4.21
C THR A 529 -11.55 29.51 2.78
N THR A 530 -10.99 28.33 2.47
CA THR A 530 -10.59 27.97 1.10
C THR A 530 -10.91 26.51 0.80
N ARG A 531 -12.20 26.13 0.81
CA ARG A 531 -12.61 24.78 0.39
C ARG A 531 -12.91 24.73 -1.10
N LEU A 532 -12.02 24.08 -1.84
CA LEU A 532 -12.44 23.22 -2.94
C LEU A 532 -13.31 22.10 -2.34
N ALA A 533 -14.30 21.64 -3.09
CA ALA A 533 -15.37 20.76 -2.62
C ALA A 533 -14.84 19.55 -1.81
N SER A 534 -15.56 19.18 -0.74
CA SER A 534 -15.35 17.95 0.06
C SER A 534 -16.64 17.12 0.05
N GLY A 535 -16.57 15.83 0.40
CA GLY A 535 -17.76 14.98 0.41
C GLY A 535 -17.48 13.51 0.69
N GLY A 536 -18.54 12.70 0.69
CA GLY A 536 -18.42 11.25 0.84
C GLY A 536 -17.88 10.61 -0.43
N ILE A 537 -18.70 10.58 -1.48
CA ILE A 537 -18.37 10.03 -2.79
C ILE A 537 -18.60 11.10 -3.86
N LEU A 538 -17.62 11.32 -4.73
CA LEU A 538 -17.80 12.12 -5.93
C LEU A 538 -17.34 11.34 -7.16
N THR A 539 -18.20 11.25 -8.18
CA THR A 539 -17.87 10.61 -9.46
C THR A 539 -18.12 11.53 -10.65
N GLN A 540 -17.24 11.47 -11.63
CA GLN A 540 -17.32 12.19 -12.89
C GLN A 540 -16.81 11.33 -14.05
N PHE A 541 -17.59 10.30 -14.36
CA PHE A 541 -17.31 9.37 -15.46
C PHE A 541 -18.20 9.66 -16.66
N GLN A 542 -17.74 9.30 -17.85
CA GLN A 542 -18.59 9.41 -19.05
C GLN A 542 -19.57 8.25 -19.19
N LYS A 543 -19.16 7.06 -18.76
CA LYS A 543 -19.98 5.85 -18.67
C LYS A 543 -20.58 5.71 -17.26
N ALA A 544 -21.69 4.97 -17.19
CA ALA A 544 -22.43 4.81 -15.95
C ALA A 544 -21.60 4.12 -14.86
N VAL A 545 -21.66 4.65 -13.64
CA VAL A 545 -21.05 4.07 -12.44
C VAL A 545 -22.11 3.44 -11.53
N LYS A 546 -21.78 2.34 -10.86
CA LYS A 546 -22.65 1.73 -9.84
C LYS A 546 -22.23 2.19 -8.45
N ILE A 547 -23.16 2.80 -7.71
CA ILE A 547 -22.93 3.28 -6.33
C ILE A 547 -24.00 2.69 -5.43
N GLY A 548 -23.65 1.67 -4.65
CA GLY A 548 -24.64 0.87 -3.92
C GLY A 548 -24.30 0.57 -2.47
N SER A 549 -25.29 0.53 -1.58
CA SER A 549 -25.11 -0.02 -0.22
C SER A 549 -24.00 0.63 0.62
N ASN A 550 -23.58 1.86 0.32
CA ASN A 550 -22.57 2.57 1.11
C ASN A 550 -23.21 3.21 2.34
N VAL A 551 -22.44 3.33 3.43
CA VAL A 551 -22.80 4.06 4.65
C VAL A 551 -21.93 5.31 4.73
N ILE A 552 -22.52 6.49 4.76
CA ILE A 552 -21.81 7.78 4.79
C ILE A 552 -22.35 8.62 5.95
N ASP A 553 -21.47 9.00 6.87
CA ASP A 553 -21.91 9.62 8.12
C ASP A 553 -20.98 10.75 8.60
N TYR A 554 -21.54 11.74 9.29
CA TYR A 554 -20.78 12.86 9.90
C TYR A 554 -19.80 13.55 8.94
N ILE A 555 -20.26 13.96 7.75
CA ILE A 555 -19.37 14.60 6.75
C ILE A 555 -19.69 16.08 6.55
N THR A 556 -18.71 16.82 6.02
CA THR A 556 -18.92 18.17 5.46
C THR A 556 -18.87 18.15 3.94
N GLY A 557 -19.91 18.67 3.30
CA GLY A 557 -20.13 18.59 1.86
C GLY A 557 -21.22 17.61 1.46
N ASP A 558 -21.29 17.28 0.17
CA ASP A 558 -22.32 16.38 -0.34
C ASP A 558 -22.00 14.93 0.03
N GLY A 559 -23.02 14.15 0.39
CA GLY A 559 -22.91 12.72 0.66
C GLY A 559 -22.43 11.93 -0.55
N ILE A 560 -23.24 11.92 -1.61
CA ILE A 560 -22.90 11.38 -2.92
C ILE A 560 -23.13 12.48 -3.95
N ARG A 561 -22.12 12.79 -4.77
CA ARG A 561 -22.24 13.70 -5.90
C ARG A 561 -21.85 12.99 -7.20
N VAL A 562 -22.74 13.00 -8.19
CA VAL A 562 -22.51 12.30 -9.47
C VAL A 562 -22.67 13.25 -10.65
N PHE A 563 -21.59 13.43 -11.40
CA PHE A 563 -21.60 14.02 -12.73
C PHE A 563 -21.66 12.90 -13.78
N GLY A 564 -22.72 12.87 -14.60
CA GLY A 564 -22.95 11.81 -15.60
C GLY A 564 -24.05 10.82 -15.18
N ASP A 565 -24.09 9.66 -15.85
CA ASP A 565 -25.04 8.58 -15.56
C ASP A 565 -24.54 7.72 -14.37
N ALA A 566 -25.46 7.23 -13.53
CA ALA A 566 -25.13 6.32 -12.44
C ALA A 566 -26.34 5.57 -11.89
N VAL A 567 -26.15 4.30 -11.54
CA VAL A 567 -27.11 3.52 -10.75
C VAL A 567 -26.80 3.72 -9.27
N ILE A 568 -27.71 4.37 -8.54
CA ILE A 568 -27.53 4.72 -7.12
C ILE A 568 -28.57 3.99 -6.28
N SER A 569 -28.15 2.99 -5.50
CA SER A 569 -29.10 2.10 -4.83
C SER A 569 -28.74 1.71 -3.40
N GLY A 570 -29.67 1.78 -2.46
CA GLY A 570 -29.51 1.18 -1.12
C GLY A 570 -28.48 1.87 -0.22
N ASN A 571 -28.04 3.09 -0.53
CA ASN A 571 -27.08 3.81 0.29
C ASN A 571 -27.75 4.40 1.54
N VAL A 572 -27.01 4.49 2.65
CA VAL A 572 -27.45 5.09 3.91
C VAL A 572 -26.55 6.27 4.22
N LEU A 573 -27.13 7.47 4.26
CA LEU A 573 -26.41 8.71 4.49
C LEU A 573 -27.02 9.46 5.68
N SER A 574 -26.20 9.90 6.62
CA SER A 574 -26.66 10.63 7.81
C SER A 574 -25.73 11.77 8.21
N GLN A 575 -26.29 12.79 8.87
CA GLN A 575 -25.56 13.90 9.51
C GLN A 575 -24.59 14.59 8.54
N LEU A 576 -25.16 15.18 7.50
CA LEU A 576 -24.40 15.75 6.38
C LEU A 576 -24.48 17.28 6.41
N ILE A 577 -23.35 17.96 6.46
CA ILE A 577 -23.29 19.42 6.25
C ILE A 577 -23.23 19.72 4.74
N GLY A 578 -24.34 19.47 4.05
CA GLY A 578 -24.48 19.58 2.60
C GLY A 578 -25.74 18.91 2.07
N LEU A 579 -25.73 18.53 0.79
CA LEU A 579 -26.78 17.72 0.17
C LEU A 579 -26.56 16.22 0.48
N GLY A 580 -27.62 15.42 0.48
CA GLY A 580 -27.49 13.97 0.59
C GLY A 580 -26.94 13.33 -0.67
N ILE A 581 -27.79 13.20 -1.68
CA ILE A 581 -27.44 12.76 -3.02
C ILE A 581 -27.64 13.94 -3.96
N ASN A 582 -26.61 14.27 -4.75
CA ASN A 582 -26.62 15.40 -5.66
C ASN A 582 -26.21 14.98 -7.07
N VAL A 583 -27.13 15.12 -8.01
CA VAL A 583 -26.93 14.90 -9.44
C VAL A 583 -27.11 16.25 -10.15
N PRO A 584 -26.04 17.04 -10.32
CA PRO A 584 -26.11 18.37 -10.92
C PRO A 584 -26.42 18.33 -12.43
N ALA A 585 -26.99 19.44 -12.93
CA ALA A 585 -27.29 19.63 -14.35
C ALA A 585 -26.03 19.63 -15.20
N ASP A 586 -24.99 20.31 -14.73
CA ASP A 586 -23.72 20.40 -15.42
C ASP A 586 -23.07 19.03 -15.46
N THR A 587 -22.82 18.53 -16.65
CA THR A 587 -21.76 17.54 -16.85
C THR A 587 -20.69 18.23 -17.67
N ILE A 588 -19.42 18.09 -17.27
CA ILE A 588 -18.27 18.58 -18.07
C ILE A 588 -18.30 18.00 -19.50
N TRP A 589 -19.08 16.93 -19.71
CA TRP A 589 -19.11 16.11 -20.91
C TRP A 589 -20.42 16.18 -21.72
N GLY A 590 -21.42 16.95 -21.28
CA GLY A 590 -22.69 17.07 -21.98
C GLY A 590 -23.58 15.82 -21.97
N ASN A 591 -23.20 14.74 -21.27
CA ASN A 591 -24.07 13.59 -21.06
C ASN A 591 -25.19 14.00 -20.09
N THR A 592 -26.42 14.08 -20.59
CA THR A 592 -27.64 14.45 -19.83
C THR A 592 -28.59 13.26 -19.64
N ASP A 593 -28.21 12.09 -20.15
CA ASP A 593 -28.99 10.87 -20.11
C ASP A 593 -28.70 10.12 -18.80
N LEU A 594 -29.23 10.61 -17.69
CA LEU A 594 -29.33 9.78 -16.49
C LEU A 594 -30.54 8.86 -16.68
N SER A 595 -30.36 7.73 -17.35
CA SER A 595 -31.41 6.71 -17.53
C SER A 595 -31.56 5.79 -16.31
N SER A 596 -30.59 5.87 -15.39
CA SER A 596 -30.47 4.98 -14.24
C SER A 596 -31.31 5.42 -13.04
N ALA A 597 -31.86 4.45 -12.30
CA ALA A 597 -32.76 4.69 -11.18
C ALA A 597 -32.03 5.01 -9.87
N LEU A 598 -32.60 5.92 -9.07
CA LEU A 598 -32.26 6.12 -7.66
C LEU A 598 -33.24 5.29 -6.83
N THR A 599 -32.74 4.23 -6.17
CA THR A 599 -33.61 3.26 -5.51
C THR A 599 -33.20 2.98 -4.07
N PHE A 600 -34.18 2.91 -3.15
CA PHE A 600 -33.99 2.45 -1.78
C PHE A 600 -32.87 3.18 -0.99
N ASN A 601 -32.54 4.42 -1.36
CA ASN A 601 -31.55 5.21 -0.62
C ASN A 601 -32.20 5.83 0.63
N ILE A 602 -31.45 5.92 1.71
CA ILE A 602 -31.89 6.54 2.96
C ILE A 602 -30.98 7.73 3.23
N VAL A 603 -31.55 8.93 3.32
CA VAL A 603 -30.85 10.17 3.69
C VAL A 603 -31.49 10.74 4.95
N ARG A 604 -30.68 11.03 5.96
CA ARG A 604 -31.13 11.62 7.23
C ARG A 604 -30.29 12.83 7.60
N ASP A 605 -30.92 13.84 8.19
CA ASP A 605 -30.22 14.97 8.82
C ASP A 605 -29.20 15.65 7.88
N ALA A 606 -29.57 15.81 6.61
CA ALA A 606 -28.81 16.65 5.69
C ALA A 606 -29.18 18.12 5.95
N THR A 607 -28.20 19.01 6.04
CA THR A 607 -28.47 20.45 6.26
C THR A 607 -29.15 21.10 5.06
N ARG A 608 -28.99 20.51 3.87
CA ARG A 608 -29.68 20.88 2.63
C ARG A 608 -30.58 19.72 2.16
N THR A 609 -31.01 19.80 0.90
CA THR A 609 -31.89 18.80 0.30
C THR A 609 -31.34 17.38 0.41
N GLY A 610 -32.23 16.44 0.71
CA GLY A 610 -31.88 15.02 0.83
C GLY A 610 -31.42 14.44 -0.51
N ILE A 611 -32.24 14.51 -1.55
CA ILE A 611 -31.91 14.07 -2.91
C ILE A 611 -32.19 15.20 -3.88
N SER A 612 -31.19 15.65 -4.63
CA SER A 612 -31.28 16.73 -5.61
C SER A 612 -30.87 16.21 -6.99
N VAL A 613 -31.74 16.32 -7.98
CA VAL A 613 -31.48 15.92 -9.37
C VAL A 613 -31.78 17.06 -10.33
N ALA A 614 -30.87 17.33 -11.26
CA ALA A 614 -31.00 18.45 -12.18
C ALA A 614 -30.59 18.13 -13.62
N GLY A 615 -31.26 18.74 -14.60
CA GLY A 615 -30.86 18.75 -16.02
C GLY A 615 -30.82 17.39 -16.68
N ARG A 616 -31.89 16.59 -16.55
CA ARG A 616 -31.98 15.22 -17.10
C ARG A 616 -33.22 15.04 -17.98
N ASP A 617 -33.16 14.13 -18.93
CA ASP A 617 -34.32 13.81 -19.75
C ASP A 617 -35.35 13.00 -18.96
N GLN A 618 -34.90 11.99 -18.22
CA GLN A 618 -35.75 11.16 -17.38
C GLN A 618 -35.07 10.89 -16.05
N ILE A 619 -35.86 10.62 -15.01
CA ILE A 619 -35.38 10.06 -13.74
C ILE A 619 -36.41 9.11 -13.16
N THR A 620 -35.93 8.01 -12.57
CA THR A 620 -36.74 7.10 -11.75
C THR A 620 -36.29 7.16 -10.30
N LEU A 621 -37.23 7.49 -9.40
CA LEU A 621 -37.04 7.58 -7.95
C LEU A 621 -37.95 6.55 -7.26
N THR A 622 -37.41 5.47 -6.71
CA THR A 622 -38.24 4.41 -6.12
C THR A 622 -37.79 4.02 -4.71
N GLY A 623 -38.71 4.06 -3.74
CA GLY A 623 -38.44 3.58 -2.38
C GLY A 623 -37.40 4.38 -1.60
N ASN A 624 -37.04 5.59 -2.04
CA ASN A 624 -36.07 6.41 -1.32
C ASN A 624 -36.71 7.02 -0.07
N THR A 625 -35.91 7.19 0.97
CA THR A 625 -36.32 7.77 2.24
C THR A 625 -35.48 8.99 2.55
N THR A 626 -36.11 10.15 2.75
CA THR A 626 -35.47 11.39 3.19
C THR A 626 -36.13 11.86 4.47
N ILE A 627 -35.37 11.97 5.56
CA ILE A 627 -35.89 12.31 6.88
C ILE A 627 -35.09 13.49 7.42
N ARG A 628 -35.78 14.54 7.89
CA ARG A 628 -35.13 15.65 8.59
C ARG A 628 -34.09 16.41 7.74
N CYS A 629 -34.24 16.37 6.41
CA CYS A 629 -33.37 17.07 5.46
C CYS A 629 -33.78 18.54 5.29
N GLY A 630 -32.81 19.43 5.09
CA GLY A 630 -33.05 20.84 4.80
C GLY A 630 -33.51 21.69 6.00
N ARG A 631 -33.22 21.28 7.24
CA ARG A 631 -33.74 21.93 8.46
C ARG A 631 -32.81 22.96 9.10
N ASP A 632 -31.55 23.05 8.68
CA ASP A 632 -30.53 23.77 9.45
C ASP A 632 -30.49 25.28 9.21
N VAL A 633 -31.36 25.83 8.36
CA VAL A 633 -31.33 27.27 8.00
C VAL A 633 -32.74 27.82 7.81
N ASN A 634 -33.04 28.93 8.48
CA ASN A 634 -34.19 29.77 8.13
C ASN A 634 -33.87 30.48 6.80
N PRO A 635 -34.52 30.15 5.68
CA PRO A 635 -34.15 30.67 4.38
C PRO A 635 -34.36 32.19 4.34
N GLY A 636 -33.30 32.95 3.99
CA GLY A 636 -33.39 34.42 3.93
C GLY A 636 -34.34 34.96 2.85
N THR A 637 -34.82 34.12 1.95
CA THR A 637 -35.89 34.44 1.00
C THR A 637 -36.73 33.20 0.76
N GLU A 638 -38.04 33.32 0.87
CA GLU A 638 -38.97 32.21 0.69
C GLU A 638 -39.48 32.18 -0.76
N ASN A 639 -38.79 31.44 -1.64
CA ASN A 639 -39.13 31.27 -3.06
C ASN A 639 -38.83 29.84 -3.54
N ILE A 640 -39.13 29.51 -4.80
CA ILE A 640 -38.87 28.15 -5.31
C ILE A 640 -37.40 27.76 -5.35
N THR A 641 -36.52 28.72 -5.61
CA THR A 641 -35.07 28.46 -5.59
C THR A 641 -34.65 28.01 -4.19
N THR A 642 -35.15 28.65 -3.13
CA THR A 642 -34.87 28.17 -1.77
C THR A 642 -35.63 26.89 -1.44
N ALA A 643 -36.87 26.70 -1.92
CA ALA A 643 -37.58 25.44 -1.74
C ALA A 643 -36.79 24.23 -2.29
N THR A 644 -36.18 24.35 -3.48
CA THR A 644 -35.33 23.29 -4.08
C THR A 644 -34.05 23.01 -3.29
N GLN A 645 -33.61 23.92 -2.41
CA GLN A 645 -32.40 23.77 -1.61
C GLN A 645 -32.66 23.09 -0.26
N TYR A 646 -33.91 23.06 0.21
CA TYR A 646 -34.30 22.56 1.53
C TYR A 646 -35.38 21.46 1.48
N ALA A 647 -35.54 20.77 0.36
CA ALA A 647 -36.55 19.73 0.18
C ALA A 647 -36.11 18.36 0.76
N GLY A 648 -37.04 17.42 0.85
CA GLY A 648 -36.67 16.00 0.94
C GLY A 648 -36.02 15.55 -0.35
N ILE A 649 -36.81 15.60 -1.43
CA ILE A 649 -36.39 15.33 -2.80
C ILE A 649 -36.64 16.58 -3.65
N SER A 650 -35.66 17.01 -4.43
CA SER A 650 -35.81 18.08 -5.42
C SER A 650 -35.40 17.65 -6.83
N THR A 651 -36.20 18.07 -7.81
CA THR A 651 -35.91 17.92 -9.24
C THR A 651 -35.95 19.27 -9.94
N TYR A 652 -34.96 19.56 -10.79
CA TYR A 652 -34.86 20.82 -11.53
C TYR A 652 -34.55 20.60 -13.01
N ASN A 653 -35.36 21.19 -13.89
CA ASN A 653 -35.12 21.11 -15.34
C ASN A 653 -35.02 19.64 -15.83
N VAL A 654 -35.96 18.81 -15.40
CA VAL A 654 -36.05 17.39 -15.77
C VAL A 654 -37.29 17.16 -16.63
N LYS A 655 -37.19 16.53 -17.81
CA LYS A 655 -38.39 16.39 -18.67
C LYS A 655 -39.43 15.44 -18.05
N PHE A 656 -39.00 14.26 -17.61
CA PHE A 656 -39.90 13.25 -17.04
C PHE A 656 -39.41 12.70 -15.70
N VAL A 657 -40.23 12.80 -14.65
CA VAL A 657 -39.95 12.23 -13.33
C VAL A 657 -40.94 11.09 -13.04
N GLN A 658 -40.42 9.87 -12.91
CA GLN A 658 -41.15 8.73 -12.37
C GLN A 658 -40.77 8.54 -10.89
N SER A 659 -41.72 8.68 -9.99
CA SER A 659 -41.58 8.53 -8.55
C SER A 659 -42.50 7.42 -8.04
N GLY A 660 -42.07 6.63 -7.06
CA GLY A 660 -42.93 5.63 -6.44
C GLY A 660 -42.45 5.14 -5.08
N GLY A 661 -43.36 5.07 -4.11
CA GLY A 661 -43.10 4.52 -2.78
C GLY A 661 -42.02 5.26 -1.98
N ASN A 662 -41.73 6.52 -2.30
CA ASN A 662 -40.73 7.31 -1.59
C ASN A 662 -41.28 7.81 -0.24
N GLN A 663 -40.44 7.95 0.78
CA GLN A 663 -40.81 8.45 2.10
C GLN A 663 -40.06 9.76 2.41
N MET A 664 -40.76 10.88 2.38
CA MET A 664 -40.22 12.21 2.65
C MET A 664 -40.87 12.79 3.90
N ARG A 665 -40.12 12.83 5.01
CA ARG A 665 -40.67 13.18 6.33
C ARG A 665 -39.86 14.27 7.00
N GLU A 666 -40.55 15.17 7.70
CA GLU A 666 -39.92 16.22 8.52
C GLU A 666 -38.90 17.08 7.74
N CYS A 667 -39.10 17.27 6.43
CA CYS A 667 -38.16 18.03 5.61
C CYS A 667 -38.43 19.54 5.70
N GLY A 668 -37.41 20.33 5.37
CA GLY A 668 -37.39 21.76 5.60
C GLY A 668 -38.49 22.54 4.85
N SER A 669 -38.50 22.46 3.52
CA SER A 669 -39.50 23.10 2.65
C SER A 669 -40.70 22.17 2.40
N SER A 670 -40.53 21.23 1.49
CA SER A 670 -41.53 20.24 1.12
C SER A 670 -40.88 18.87 1.02
N GLY A 671 -41.70 17.83 1.12
CA GLY A 671 -41.24 16.47 0.92
C GLY A 671 -40.68 16.31 -0.50
N PHE A 672 -41.47 16.71 -1.50
CA PHE A 672 -41.10 16.69 -2.91
C PHE A 672 -41.17 18.09 -3.53
N VAL A 673 -40.12 18.53 -4.23
CA VAL A 673 -40.09 19.80 -4.96
C VAL A 673 -39.69 19.56 -6.40
N SER A 674 -40.45 20.08 -7.36
CA SER A 674 -40.08 20.02 -8.77
C SER A 674 -40.19 21.38 -9.45
N ARG A 675 -39.15 21.78 -10.17
CA ARG A 675 -39.09 23.06 -10.87
C ARG A 675 -38.75 22.85 -12.34
N LEU A 676 -39.51 23.49 -13.23
CA LEU A 676 -39.33 23.44 -14.69
C LEU A 676 -39.27 22.01 -15.24
N CYS A 677 -40.10 21.12 -14.71
CA CYS A 677 -40.18 19.73 -15.15
C CYS A 677 -41.45 19.48 -15.97
N ASP A 678 -41.34 18.87 -17.14
CA ASP A 678 -42.48 18.79 -18.07
C ASP A 678 -43.58 17.84 -17.56
N TYR A 679 -43.18 16.72 -16.96
CA TYR A 679 -44.10 15.75 -16.37
C TYR A 679 -43.55 15.08 -15.10
N VAL A 680 -44.38 15.01 -14.07
CA VAL A 680 -44.12 14.27 -12.82
C VAL A 680 -45.20 13.21 -12.63
N HIS A 681 -44.81 11.97 -12.40
CA HIS A 681 -45.72 10.89 -12.05
C HIS A 681 -45.25 10.23 -10.76
N ASP A 682 -46.08 10.25 -9.73
CA ASP A 682 -45.83 9.64 -8.44
C ASP A 682 -46.86 8.55 -8.12
N THR A 683 -46.41 7.43 -7.55
CA THR A 683 -47.25 6.33 -7.08
C THR A 683 -46.94 5.95 -5.63
N GLY A 684 -47.86 6.23 -4.71
CA GLY A 684 -47.79 5.70 -3.34
C GLY A 684 -46.68 6.29 -2.46
N SER A 685 -46.12 7.47 -2.78
CA SER A 685 -45.15 8.13 -1.89
C SER A 685 -45.81 8.77 -0.66
N THR A 686 -45.09 8.79 0.46
CA THR A 686 -45.46 9.44 1.72
C THR A 686 -44.72 10.77 1.86
N MET A 687 -45.44 11.86 2.08
CA MET A 687 -44.94 13.23 2.26
C MET A 687 -45.57 13.85 3.51
N SER A 688 -44.95 13.66 4.67
CA SER A 688 -45.52 14.09 5.96
C SER A 688 -44.64 15.04 6.76
N GLU A 689 -45.27 15.89 7.57
CA GLU A 689 -44.63 16.79 8.54
C GLU A 689 -43.57 17.75 7.97
N ASN A 690 -43.65 18.06 6.68
CA ASN A 690 -42.70 18.95 5.99
C ASN A 690 -43.06 20.43 6.16
N GLY A 691 -42.14 21.35 5.86
CA GLY A 691 -42.38 22.79 5.92
C GLY A 691 -42.02 23.43 7.25
N GLN A 692 -41.12 22.78 8.01
CA GLN A 692 -40.77 23.20 9.37
C GLN A 692 -39.91 24.47 9.43
N VAL A 693 -39.13 24.79 8.40
CA VAL A 693 -38.25 26.00 8.40
C VAL A 693 -38.82 27.21 7.67
N PHE A 694 -39.94 27.08 6.96
CA PHE A 694 -40.56 28.19 6.21
C PHE A 694 -41.70 28.82 7.02
N THR A 695 -41.79 30.15 6.98
CA THR A 695 -42.84 30.93 7.67
C THR A 695 -43.99 31.28 6.74
N VAL A 696 -43.75 31.37 5.43
CA VAL A 696 -44.79 31.58 4.42
C VAL A 696 -45.49 30.26 4.17
N ASN A 697 -46.79 30.22 4.49
CA ASN A 697 -47.67 29.06 4.30
C ASN A 697 -47.56 28.42 2.90
N ASN A 698 -47.17 29.21 1.91
CA ASN A 698 -47.07 28.81 0.51
C ASN A 698 -46.00 27.78 0.19
N LEU A 699 -44.96 27.65 1.01
CA LEU A 699 -43.83 26.73 0.78
C LEU A 699 -43.82 25.55 1.76
N ARG A 700 -44.88 25.43 2.56
CA ARG A 700 -45.09 24.40 3.58
C ARG A 700 -46.00 23.31 3.02
N SER A 701 -45.46 22.48 2.14
CA SER A 701 -46.26 21.48 1.40
C SER A 701 -45.69 20.06 1.41
N GLY A 702 -46.52 19.05 1.17
CA GLY A 702 -46.05 17.70 0.88
C GLY A 702 -45.31 17.66 -0.46
N ALA A 703 -45.96 18.14 -1.53
CA ALA A 703 -45.35 18.38 -2.84
C ALA A 703 -45.50 19.83 -3.30
N TYR A 704 -44.44 20.41 -3.89
CA TYR A 704 -44.44 21.73 -4.53
C TYR A 704 -43.93 21.64 -5.96
N LEU A 705 -44.74 22.04 -6.95
CA LEU A 705 -44.37 22.02 -8.36
C LEU A 705 -44.49 23.41 -9.00
N GLU A 706 -43.52 23.83 -9.82
CA GLU A 706 -43.54 25.13 -10.49
C GLU A 706 -42.98 25.11 -11.92
N GLY A 707 -43.75 25.69 -12.84
CA GLY A 707 -43.38 25.89 -14.25
C GLY A 707 -42.81 27.27 -14.56
N SER A 708 -42.78 27.64 -15.84
CA SER A 708 -42.49 29.01 -16.29
C SER A 708 -43.53 29.46 -17.31
N ALA A 709 -43.46 30.73 -17.73
CA ALA A 709 -44.27 31.25 -18.84
C ALA A 709 -44.11 30.46 -20.16
N THR A 710 -43.02 29.70 -20.29
CA THR A 710 -42.69 28.94 -21.51
C THR A 710 -42.62 27.43 -21.28
N ARG A 711 -42.77 26.95 -20.05
CA ARG A 711 -42.70 25.52 -19.71
C ARG A 711 -43.84 25.13 -18.78
N LEU A 712 -44.68 24.25 -19.31
CA LEU A 712 -45.79 23.65 -18.59
C LEU A 712 -45.29 22.55 -17.68
N VAL A 713 -45.88 22.44 -16.48
CA VAL A 713 -45.66 21.31 -15.58
C VAL A 713 -46.94 20.50 -15.53
N LYS A 714 -46.86 19.21 -15.90
CA LYS A 714 -47.95 18.25 -15.74
C LYS A 714 -47.62 17.30 -14.59
N ALA A 715 -48.61 16.91 -13.80
CA ALA A 715 -48.37 16.01 -12.68
C ALA A 715 -49.50 14.99 -12.46
N SER A 716 -49.13 13.76 -12.11
CA SER A 716 -50.04 12.69 -11.70
C SER A 716 -49.54 12.13 -10.38
N PHE A 717 -50.35 12.17 -9.32
CA PHE A 717 -50.01 11.60 -8.02
C PHE A 717 -51.06 10.56 -7.67
N LEU A 718 -50.71 9.28 -7.77
CA LEU A 718 -51.62 8.18 -7.48
C LEU A 718 -51.39 7.67 -6.06
N LEU A 719 -52.42 7.76 -5.22
CA LEU A 719 -52.38 7.35 -3.80
C LEU A 719 -51.26 8.02 -2.96
N PRO A 720 -50.98 9.33 -3.09
CA PRO A 720 -50.02 10.00 -2.22
C PRO A 720 -50.55 9.98 -0.77
N GLN A 721 -49.64 9.73 0.18
CA GLN A 721 -49.95 9.88 1.61
C GLN A 721 -49.30 11.17 2.11
N GLY A 722 -50.03 11.98 2.88
CA GLY A 722 -49.47 13.16 3.51
C GLY A 722 -50.32 13.63 4.66
N ASP A 723 -49.67 14.19 5.67
CA ASP A 723 -50.34 14.74 6.84
C ASP A 723 -50.71 16.21 6.63
N GLY A 724 -51.77 16.64 7.30
CA GLY A 724 -52.17 18.03 7.44
C GLY A 724 -51.91 18.53 8.86
N GLY A 725 -51.33 19.73 9.02
CA GLY A 725 -51.05 20.25 10.37
C GLY A 725 -50.44 21.65 10.40
N THR A 726 -49.99 22.07 11.59
CA THR A 726 -49.37 23.40 11.79
C THR A 726 -48.01 23.54 11.10
N THR A 727 -47.37 22.43 10.73
CA THR A 727 -46.07 22.34 10.04
C THR A 727 -46.20 22.22 8.52
N GLN A 728 -47.09 21.33 8.05
CA GLN A 728 -47.39 21.11 6.63
C GLN A 728 -48.80 21.63 6.30
N TYR A 729 -48.88 22.72 5.54
CA TYR A 729 -50.12 23.45 5.29
C TYR A 729 -50.89 22.93 4.07
N TYR A 730 -50.18 22.47 3.03
CA TYR A 730 -50.79 21.92 1.82
C TYR A 730 -50.27 20.50 1.52
N PRO A 731 -51.13 19.52 1.21
CA PRO A 731 -50.64 18.21 0.77
C PRO A 731 -49.89 18.27 -0.57
N ILE A 732 -50.47 18.93 -1.56
CA ILE A 732 -49.87 19.17 -2.88
C ILE A 732 -50.16 20.62 -3.28
N ARG A 733 -49.15 21.32 -3.80
CA ARG A 733 -49.24 22.65 -4.35
C ARG A 733 -48.58 22.72 -5.72
N ILE A 734 -49.25 23.37 -6.68
CA ILE A 734 -48.76 23.57 -8.04
C ILE A 734 -48.94 25.04 -8.42
N LEU A 735 -47.87 25.71 -8.88
CA LEU A 735 -47.91 27.08 -9.39
C LEU A 735 -47.64 27.10 -10.91
N TYR A 736 -48.60 27.65 -11.66
CA TYR A 736 -48.69 27.56 -13.12
C TYR A 736 -48.38 28.86 -13.86
N ALA A 737 -48.15 28.71 -15.17
CA ALA A 737 -48.43 29.72 -16.18
C ALA A 737 -49.64 29.38 -17.09
N ASP A 738 -50.17 28.14 -17.06
CA ASP A 738 -51.22 27.64 -17.96
C ASP A 738 -52.41 27.00 -17.20
N PRO A 739 -53.66 27.41 -17.48
CA PRO A 739 -54.89 26.92 -16.88
C PRO A 739 -55.43 25.61 -17.51
N SER A 740 -54.59 24.70 -18.04
CA SER A 740 -55.02 23.38 -18.57
C SER A 740 -54.47 22.15 -17.83
N ALA A 741 -53.66 22.35 -16.79
CA ALA A 741 -52.99 21.26 -16.08
C ALA A 741 -53.87 20.59 -15.00
N VAL A 742 -53.88 19.26 -15.02
CA VAL A 742 -54.77 18.39 -14.22
C VAL A 742 -53.96 17.72 -13.11
N ALA A 743 -54.31 17.94 -11.84
CA ALA A 743 -53.88 17.10 -10.72
C ALA A 743 -54.96 16.04 -10.47
N VAL A 744 -54.61 14.75 -10.54
CA VAL A 744 -55.60 13.64 -10.45
C VAL A 744 -55.35 12.79 -9.19
N ASP A 745 -56.42 12.65 -8.39
CA ASP A 745 -56.72 11.63 -7.37
C ASP A 745 -55.75 11.46 -6.17
N GLY A 746 -56.00 12.22 -5.09
CA GLY A 746 -55.33 12.05 -3.79
C GLY A 746 -56.28 11.61 -2.68
N ARG A 747 -55.97 10.51 -1.99
CA ARG A 747 -56.58 10.17 -0.69
C ARG A 747 -55.74 10.76 0.45
N PHE A 748 -56.12 11.94 0.94
CA PHE A 748 -55.46 12.57 2.09
C PHE A 748 -56.13 12.15 3.40
N THR A 749 -55.44 11.39 4.26
CA THR A 749 -55.94 10.99 5.58
C THR A 749 -55.69 12.10 6.62
N ASN A 750 -56.66 12.34 7.51
CA ASN A 750 -56.57 13.27 8.66
C ASN A 750 -56.53 14.79 8.38
N HIS A 751 -56.84 15.26 7.17
CA HIS A 751 -56.95 16.70 6.93
C HIS A 751 -58.33 17.25 7.35
N THR A 752 -58.47 17.68 8.60
CA THR A 752 -59.63 18.46 9.04
C THR A 752 -59.51 19.91 8.52
N GLY A 753 -59.68 20.11 7.21
CA GLY A 753 -59.90 21.45 6.62
C GLY A 753 -59.02 21.90 5.45
N ALA A 754 -58.31 21.06 4.70
CA ALA A 754 -57.56 21.54 3.53
C ALA A 754 -58.30 21.39 2.20
N SER A 755 -58.47 22.52 1.54
CA SER A 755 -58.49 22.63 0.09
C SER A 755 -57.10 22.32 -0.48
N LEU A 756 -57.06 21.81 -1.72
CA LEU A 756 -55.89 22.02 -2.58
C LEU A 756 -55.57 23.52 -2.57
N GLY A 757 -54.38 23.88 -2.11
CA GLY A 757 -53.95 25.27 -1.97
C GLY A 757 -53.66 25.93 -3.30
N VAL A 758 -54.70 26.39 -3.99
CA VAL A 758 -54.56 27.14 -5.25
C VAL A 758 -54.52 28.63 -4.93
N ASN A 759 -53.39 29.30 -5.20
CA ASN A 759 -53.31 30.76 -5.15
C ASN A 759 -53.05 31.26 -6.58
N ALA A 760 -54.00 32.01 -7.14
CA ALA A 760 -54.01 32.51 -8.52
C ALA A 760 -52.70 33.23 -8.90
N LYS A 761 -52.24 33.22 -10.16
CA LYS A 761 -52.95 33.75 -11.33
C LYS A 761 -53.63 32.66 -12.19
N SER A 762 -54.94 32.50 -11.97
CA SER A 762 -55.95 31.85 -12.85
C SER A 762 -56.08 30.30 -12.82
N LEU A 763 -56.82 29.82 -11.81
CA LEU A 763 -57.77 28.68 -11.73
C LEU A 763 -57.71 27.49 -12.72
N ILE A 764 -57.68 26.27 -12.15
CA ILE A 764 -58.59 25.16 -12.51
C ILE A 764 -59.10 24.49 -11.23
N ASN A 765 -60.42 24.35 -11.12
CA ASN A 765 -61.12 23.42 -10.24
C ASN A 765 -61.28 22.09 -10.97
N ILE A 766 -61.01 20.96 -10.32
CA ILE A 766 -61.49 19.65 -10.81
C ILE A 766 -62.29 19.01 -9.67
N PRO A 767 -63.54 18.58 -9.95
CA PRO A 767 -64.54 18.15 -8.97
C PRO A 767 -64.15 16.93 -8.12
#